data_AF-W4NBD7-F1
#
_entry.id   AF-W4NBD7-F1
#
_cell.length_a   1.000
_cell.length_b   1.000
_cell.length_c   1.000
_cell.angle_alpha   90.00
_cell.angle_beta   90.00
_cell.angle_gamma   90.00
#
_symmetry.space_group_name_H-M   'P 1'
#
loop_
_entity.id
_entity.type
_entity.pdbx_description
1 polymer ?
#
loop_
_entity_poly.entity_id
_entity_poly.type
_entity_poly.pdbx_seq_one_letter_code
_entity_poly.pdbx_strand_id
1 'polypeptide(L)'
;MAVEKSASAHTSKAASATEGKPVRKRRTTKAKAAVPQVVGEAPAPIIERTVPEQFGRVNVMDITPTADNGLFPARVELGEPFTVTAQVFIEGRTKAGATVSVRNARGREVSRTPMTCTNPGLDRWEAMVRIGEHSDLRPWDADYAPVKRQLGDWNVVIEGWEDTYRSWLHDAAIKVEVGDDVENALESGAQLLARWAGSKDSKLAAADKKILQAAAKTMADRSLPPTERLAAAETADIQRLHETNPLRDGLSESNPQRFRVERPKSSFAAWYQFFPRSEGAHYGDDGKIVQGDLKTSLAGLERAAAEGFNIVYLPPIFPIGVTNRKGRNNSLIAGPNDPGSPFGIGSELGGHDTVDPLLGTMDDFKAFCERAHELGLEIALDFALQCSPDHPWVKQHPNWFRTKPDGTIAFAENPPKKYQDIYPIDFNADMPGIEKEVERIMNLWIAAGVTIFRVDNPHTKPVRFWQDVIAAVTKKHPETLFLAEAFTRPGMMRALSYVGFTQSHCYFPWRNTKEELEKYLLETNGDDGYYQHNTFWPTTPDILTDYVRDNGVAGHAVRAVLAAMGSPSWGIYNGFELIENRQRPGFEEQIDNEKYEVKVRDWADADKYGITELLTSLNRIRREHVEAFSYHNVSVLPSSDPNILAFARHTPAELTSTGKPETLIVVVNLDGHNAHQSVIHLEMPDFGIDPKWGAHVRDELTGRDFAWGWDNFVSLAPWADVAHVLHIVR
;
A
#
# COMPACT_ATOMS: atom_id res chain seq x y z
N MET A 1 57.56 15.93 -29.50
CA MET A 1 57.59 17.41 -29.47
C MET A 1 57.14 17.82 -28.08
N ALA A 2 57.99 18.58 -27.40
CA ALA A 2 57.91 18.87 -25.98
C ALA A 2 57.69 20.38 -25.74
N VAL A 3 57.40 20.68 -24.46
CA VAL A 3 57.59 21.94 -23.72
C VAL A 3 56.40 22.92 -23.80
N GLU A 4 55.62 23.15 -22.73
CA GLU A 4 55.84 23.78 -21.40
C GLU A 4 55.76 25.33 -21.35
N LYS A 5 54.97 25.80 -20.37
CA LYS A 5 55.21 26.89 -19.39
C LYS A 5 55.04 28.39 -19.75
N SER A 6 54.14 29.00 -18.98
CA SER A 6 54.40 30.03 -17.93
C SER A 6 53.73 31.39 -18.08
N ALA A 7 53.70 32.09 -16.95
CA ALA A 7 52.72 33.07 -16.48
C ALA A 7 53.28 34.51 -16.34
N SER A 8 52.48 35.36 -15.68
CA SER A 8 52.72 36.75 -15.23
C SER A 8 52.35 37.83 -16.27
N ALA A 9 51.94 39.07 -15.92
CA ALA A 9 52.13 39.83 -14.69
C ALA A 9 51.07 40.96 -14.53
N HIS A 10 51.05 41.53 -13.33
CA HIS A 10 50.38 42.76 -12.89
C HIS A 10 50.65 44.00 -13.76
N THR A 11 49.73 44.98 -13.74
CA THR A 11 50.05 46.42 -13.60
C THR A 11 48.82 47.23 -13.15
N SER A 12 49.12 48.34 -12.48
CA SER A 12 48.26 49.23 -11.69
C SER A 12 47.82 50.49 -12.46
N LYS A 13 46.76 51.16 -11.98
CA LYS A 13 46.43 52.61 -12.10
C LYS A 13 45.13 52.87 -11.33
N ALA A 14 44.86 53.97 -10.63
CA ALA A 14 45.60 55.05 -9.98
C ALA A 14 44.56 55.78 -9.10
N ALA A 15 44.96 56.29 -7.93
CA ALA A 15 44.12 57.05 -7.02
C ALA A 15 44.11 58.56 -7.35
N SER A 16 43.04 59.27 -6.96
CA SER A 16 43.11 60.71 -6.67
C SER A 16 42.52 61.02 -5.28
N ALA A 17 43.40 61.62 -4.48
CA ALA A 17 43.33 62.39 -3.22
C ALA A 17 41.96 63.02 -2.86
N THR A 18 41.34 62.67 -1.72
CA THR A 18 41.47 63.22 -0.34
C THR A 18 40.81 64.58 -0.07
N GLU A 19 39.78 64.58 0.79
CA GLU A 19 39.58 65.58 1.85
C GLU A 19 38.61 65.07 2.95
N GLY A 20 39.05 65.14 4.21
CA GLY A 20 38.26 65.34 5.44
C GLY A 20 37.15 64.36 5.85
N LYS A 21 37.50 63.24 6.51
CA LYS A 21 36.54 62.49 7.37
C LYS A 21 36.54 63.04 8.81
N PRO A 22 35.38 63.22 9.46
CA PRO A 22 35.32 63.52 10.89
C PRO A 22 35.73 62.29 11.70
N VAL A 23 36.49 62.50 12.78
CA VAL A 23 36.90 61.47 13.74
C VAL A 23 35.66 60.86 14.39
N ARG A 24 35.19 59.74 13.84
CA ARG A 24 34.16 58.90 14.46
C ARG A 24 34.81 58.14 15.60
N LYS A 25 34.47 58.52 16.83
CA LYS A 25 34.85 57.85 18.09
C LYS A 25 34.90 56.34 17.88
N ARG A 26 36.06 55.77 18.18
CA ARG A 26 36.30 54.32 18.31
C ARG A 26 35.25 53.78 19.28
N ARG A 27 34.18 53.21 18.73
CA ARG A 27 33.14 52.54 19.50
C ARG A 27 33.80 51.25 19.96
N THR A 28 34.31 51.26 21.18
CA THR A 28 34.74 50.08 21.90
C THR A 28 33.68 49.01 21.68
N THR A 29 34.08 47.91 21.05
CA THR A 29 33.31 46.67 21.10
C THR A 29 33.08 46.39 22.57
N LYS A 30 31.85 46.59 23.05
CA LYS A 30 31.45 46.02 24.34
C LYS A 30 31.87 44.57 24.26
N ALA A 31 32.75 44.14 25.16
CA ALA A 31 32.98 42.73 25.39
C ALA A 31 31.59 42.07 25.47
N LYS A 32 31.38 40.99 24.70
CA LYS A 32 30.20 40.14 24.89
C LYS A 32 30.10 39.93 26.40
N ALA A 33 28.97 40.29 26.99
CA ALA A 33 28.74 40.03 28.41
C ALA A 33 29.13 38.57 28.64
N ALA A 34 29.95 38.31 29.67
CA ALA A 34 30.33 36.95 30.00
C ALA A 34 29.05 36.12 30.10
N VAL A 35 29.00 35.02 29.35
CA VAL A 35 27.87 34.09 29.42
C VAL A 35 27.75 33.71 30.90
N PRO A 36 26.57 33.85 31.53
CA PRO A 36 26.39 33.48 32.93
C PRO A 36 26.94 32.06 33.15
N GLN A 37 27.81 31.88 34.14
CA GLN A 37 28.28 30.56 34.52
C GLN A 37 27.05 29.77 35.03
N VAL A 38 26.61 28.79 34.26
CA VAL A 38 25.56 27.87 34.69
C VAL A 38 26.19 26.97 35.76
N VAL A 39 25.60 26.96 36.95
CA VAL A 39 25.93 26.02 38.02
C VAL A 39 24.96 24.85 37.88
N GLY A 40 25.49 23.65 37.61
CA GLY A 40 24.69 22.47 37.24
C GLY A 40 24.76 22.13 35.75
N GLU A 41 23.98 21.14 35.33
CA GLU A 41 23.95 20.63 33.95
C GLU A 41 23.10 21.55 33.06
N ALA A 42 23.73 22.13 32.03
CA ALA A 42 23.02 23.00 31.09
C ALA A 42 22.23 22.16 30.07
N PRO A 43 21.03 22.61 29.61
CA PRO A 43 20.31 21.96 28.53
C PRO A 43 21.18 21.84 27.29
N ALA A 44 21.12 20.67 26.64
CA ALA A 44 21.63 20.49 25.31
C ALA A 44 20.99 21.53 24.35
N PRO A 45 21.79 22.25 23.56
CA PRO A 45 21.25 23.27 22.66
C PRO A 45 20.50 22.61 21.51
N ILE A 46 19.39 23.24 21.07
CA ILE A 46 18.79 22.91 19.78
C ILE A 46 19.72 23.44 18.69
N ILE A 47 20.12 22.58 17.77
CA ILE A 47 20.94 22.93 16.60
C ILE A 47 20.05 22.86 15.36
N GLU A 48 19.74 24.02 14.79
CA GLU A 48 18.93 24.11 13.57
C GLU A 48 19.69 23.57 12.36
N ARG A 49 18.98 22.75 11.57
CA ARG A 49 19.47 22.22 10.30
C ARG A 49 19.07 23.19 9.18
N THR A 50 20.03 23.57 8.33
CA THR A 50 19.80 24.45 7.18
C THR A 50 19.69 23.70 5.86
N VAL A 51 20.23 22.47 5.81
CA VAL A 51 20.15 21.56 4.67
C VAL A 51 19.91 20.11 5.16
N PRO A 52 19.32 19.22 4.33
CA PRO A 52 18.97 17.86 4.72
C PRO A 52 20.13 16.99 5.22
N GLU A 53 21.37 17.30 4.84
CA GLU A 53 22.57 16.52 5.15
C GLU A 53 23.21 16.87 6.51
N GLN A 54 22.75 17.93 7.17
CA GLN A 54 23.24 18.33 8.48
C GLN A 54 22.58 17.49 9.59
N PHE A 55 23.36 17.13 10.60
CA PHE A 55 22.81 16.59 11.86
C PHE A 55 22.36 17.72 12.79
N GLY A 56 21.36 17.42 13.61
CA GLY A 56 20.99 18.25 14.76
C GLY A 56 21.88 17.94 15.97
N ARG A 57 21.40 18.25 17.18
CA ARG A 57 22.09 17.95 18.44
C ARG A 57 22.07 16.45 18.76
N VAL A 58 20.93 15.80 18.55
CA VAL A 58 20.77 14.34 18.50
C VAL A 58 20.73 13.86 17.05
N ASN A 59 21.38 12.73 16.78
CA ASN A 59 21.44 12.15 15.44
C ASN A 59 20.21 11.27 15.20
N VAL A 60 19.58 11.47 14.04
CA VAL A 60 18.42 10.69 13.59
C VAL A 60 18.66 10.29 12.14
N MET A 61 18.75 9.00 11.86
CA MET A 61 19.06 8.48 10.52
C MET A 61 18.42 7.11 10.28
N ASP A 62 18.57 6.60 9.06
CA ASP A 62 18.11 5.26 8.66
C ASP A 62 16.64 4.99 9.01
N ILE A 63 15.77 5.90 8.57
CA ILE A 63 14.34 5.87 8.86
C ILE A 63 13.64 4.94 7.88
N THR A 64 12.83 4.02 8.37
CA THR A 64 12.00 3.12 7.55
C THR A 64 10.51 3.25 7.90
N PRO A 65 9.59 2.97 6.95
CA PRO A 65 9.83 2.58 5.56
C PRO A 65 10.41 3.73 4.71
N THR A 66 11.36 3.39 3.83
CA THR A 66 11.92 4.32 2.84
C THR A 66 12.32 3.56 1.57
N ALA A 67 12.19 4.19 0.41
CA ALA A 67 12.64 3.65 -0.87
C ALA A 67 13.23 4.78 -1.74
N ASP A 68 14.18 4.42 -2.61
CA ASP A 68 14.87 5.36 -3.51
C ASP A 68 15.33 6.65 -2.80
N ASN A 69 15.98 6.50 -1.64
CA ASN A 69 16.45 7.61 -0.80
C ASN A 69 15.34 8.61 -0.38
N GLY A 70 14.11 8.14 -0.21
CA GLY A 70 12.95 8.95 0.21
C GLY A 70 12.33 9.78 -0.91
N LEU A 71 12.66 9.50 -2.18
CA LEU A 71 12.09 10.22 -3.32
C LEU A 71 10.60 9.92 -3.54
N PHE A 72 10.20 8.66 -3.34
CA PHE A 72 8.82 8.21 -3.52
C PHE A 72 8.17 7.96 -2.16
N PRO A 73 6.91 8.40 -1.97
CA PRO A 73 6.22 8.21 -0.71
C PRO A 73 5.85 6.74 -0.50
N ALA A 74 6.00 6.25 0.73
CA ALA A 74 5.36 5.02 1.17
C ALA A 74 3.83 5.19 1.17
N ARG A 75 3.08 4.10 1.07
CA ARG A 75 1.62 4.09 1.02
C ARG A 75 1.04 3.27 2.15
N VAL A 76 -0.06 3.78 2.69
CA VAL A 76 -0.86 3.16 3.74
C VAL A 76 -2.32 3.56 3.54
N GLU A 77 -3.25 2.77 4.04
CA GLU A 77 -4.65 3.17 4.14
C GLU A 77 -4.88 4.12 5.32
N LEU A 78 -5.94 4.93 5.24
CA LEU A 78 -6.40 5.74 6.35
C LEU A 78 -6.77 4.86 7.55
N GLY A 79 -6.10 5.08 8.69
CA GLY A 79 -6.28 4.28 9.90
C GLY A 79 -5.47 2.99 9.95
N GLU A 80 -4.77 2.61 8.87
CA GLU A 80 -3.88 1.44 8.88
C GLU A 80 -2.70 1.66 9.85
N PRO A 81 -2.46 0.72 10.79
CA PRO A 81 -1.26 0.75 11.61
C PRO A 81 -0.04 0.31 10.80
N PHE A 82 1.07 1.02 10.97
CA PHE A 82 2.35 0.65 10.36
C PHE A 82 3.53 1.00 11.27
N THR A 83 4.59 0.19 11.14
CA THR A 83 5.82 0.35 11.90
C THR A 83 6.72 1.40 11.27
N VAL A 84 7.21 2.32 12.10
CA VAL A 84 8.27 3.26 11.74
C VAL A 84 9.49 2.98 12.58
N THR A 85 10.65 2.82 11.94
CA THR A 85 11.92 2.62 12.62
C THR A 85 12.90 3.74 12.32
N ALA A 86 13.85 3.97 13.22
CA ALA A 86 14.96 4.91 13.02
C ALA A 86 16.17 4.52 13.87
N GLN A 87 17.36 4.96 13.47
CA GLN A 87 18.50 5.05 14.37
C GLN A 87 18.50 6.40 15.08
N VAL A 88 18.50 6.39 16.42
CA VAL A 88 18.51 7.61 17.23
C VAL A 88 19.55 7.51 18.34
N PHE A 89 20.55 8.39 18.29
CA PHE A 89 21.69 8.35 19.20
C PHE A 89 22.34 9.72 19.39
N ILE A 90 23.14 9.82 20.45
CA ILE A 90 23.88 11.03 20.85
C ILE A 90 25.31 10.63 21.24
N GLU A 91 26.29 11.52 21.12
CA GLU A 91 27.66 11.23 21.50
C GLU A 91 27.83 10.99 23.00
N GLY A 92 28.90 10.28 23.37
CA GLY A 92 29.24 10.03 24.77
C GLY A 92 28.44 8.87 25.37
N ARG A 93 28.09 8.99 26.65
CA ARG A 93 27.36 7.96 27.42
C ARG A 93 25.90 8.36 27.72
N THR A 94 25.49 9.52 27.23
CA THR A 94 24.17 10.09 27.50
C THR A 94 23.09 9.28 26.80
N LYS A 95 21.93 9.15 27.45
CA LYS A 95 20.78 8.46 26.89
C LYS A 95 20.03 9.37 25.91
N ALA A 96 19.52 8.79 24.83
CA ALA A 96 18.61 9.47 23.92
C ALA A 96 17.15 9.04 24.20
N GLY A 97 16.22 9.90 23.85
CA GLY A 97 14.80 9.57 23.67
C GLY A 97 14.37 9.89 22.24
N ALA A 98 13.30 9.23 21.79
CA ALA A 98 12.75 9.43 20.45
C ALA A 98 11.22 9.40 20.42
N THR A 99 10.63 10.21 19.54
CA THR A 99 9.19 10.20 19.21
C THR A 99 8.99 10.27 17.70
N VAL A 100 7.90 9.69 17.21
CA VAL A 100 7.39 9.89 15.85
C VAL A 100 6.29 10.96 15.88
N SER A 101 6.40 11.98 15.04
CA SER A 101 5.41 13.04 14.82
C SER A 101 4.73 12.85 13.46
N VAL A 102 3.42 12.63 13.45
CA VAL A 102 2.61 12.56 12.23
C VAL A 102 2.07 13.95 11.92
N ARG A 103 2.36 14.45 10.72
CA ARG A 103 2.04 15.80 10.27
C ARG A 103 1.24 15.77 8.98
N ASN A 104 0.21 16.60 8.88
CA ASN A 104 -0.58 16.72 7.65
C ASN A 104 0.20 17.41 6.52
N ALA A 105 -0.39 17.50 5.32
CA ALA A 105 0.20 18.17 4.16
C ALA A 105 0.64 19.64 4.41
N ARG A 106 0.09 20.32 5.44
CA ARG A 106 0.44 21.69 5.83
C ARG A 106 1.54 21.76 6.90
N GLY A 107 2.09 20.62 7.31
CA GLY A 107 3.12 20.51 8.35
C GLY A 107 2.59 20.60 9.79
N ARG A 108 1.27 20.60 10.00
CA ARG A 108 0.70 20.61 11.36
C ARG A 108 0.79 19.20 11.96
N GLU A 109 1.40 19.10 13.15
CA GLU A 109 1.37 17.90 13.99
C GLU A 109 -0.07 17.53 14.36
N VAL A 110 -0.42 16.28 14.05
CA VAL A 110 -1.72 15.66 14.35
C VAL A 110 -1.60 14.69 15.51
N SER A 111 -0.54 13.90 15.54
CA SER A 111 -0.23 12.98 16.64
C SER A 111 1.27 12.89 16.86
N ARG A 112 1.64 12.45 18.07
CA ARG A 112 3.01 12.17 18.48
C ARG A 112 3.02 10.91 19.32
N THR A 113 3.92 9.98 18.98
CA THR A 113 4.03 8.68 19.63
C THR A 113 5.46 8.46 20.12
N PRO A 114 5.69 8.09 21.40
CA PRO A 114 6.99 7.67 21.88
C PRO A 114 7.52 6.46 21.12
N MET A 115 8.84 6.42 20.87
CA MET A 115 9.50 5.25 20.31
C MET A 115 10.16 4.42 21.42
N THR A 116 10.29 3.13 21.17
CA THR A 116 11.00 2.18 22.03
C THR A 116 12.31 1.79 21.37
N CYS A 117 13.40 1.81 22.13
CA CYS A 117 14.69 1.28 21.66
C CYS A 117 14.66 -0.26 21.73
N THR A 118 14.39 -0.90 20.60
CA THR A 118 14.26 -2.36 20.48
C THR A 118 15.62 -3.05 20.34
N ASN A 119 16.64 -2.32 19.87
CA ASN A 119 18.03 -2.81 19.87
C ASN A 119 19.00 -1.71 20.33
N PRO A 120 19.37 -1.69 21.62
CA PRO A 120 20.32 -0.72 22.16
C PRO A 120 21.72 -0.77 21.55
N GLY A 121 22.15 -1.94 21.03
CA GLY A 121 23.48 -2.07 20.41
C GLY A 121 23.56 -1.49 19.00
N LEU A 122 22.41 -1.29 18.34
CA LEU A 122 22.28 -0.68 17.02
C LEU A 122 21.61 0.69 17.06
N ASP A 123 21.31 1.20 18.27
CA ASP A 123 20.50 2.39 18.50
C ASP A 123 19.19 2.36 17.71
N ARG A 124 18.57 1.18 17.56
CA ARG A 124 17.33 1.01 16.77
C ARG A 124 16.13 1.33 17.63
N TRP A 125 15.36 2.30 17.17
CA TRP A 125 14.11 2.72 17.76
C TRP A 125 12.95 2.37 16.83
N GLU A 126 11.82 2.05 17.43
CA GLU A 126 10.61 1.66 16.74
C GLU A 126 9.38 2.29 17.39
N ALA A 127 8.41 2.68 16.57
CA ALA A 127 7.05 2.93 17.02
C ALA A 127 6.06 2.49 15.96
N MET A 128 4.95 1.94 16.42
CA MET A 128 3.76 1.81 15.59
C MET A 128 3.03 3.14 15.53
N VAL A 129 2.63 3.55 14.34
CA VAL A 129 1.83 4.77 14.12
C VAL A 129 0.66 4.47 13.19
N ARG A 130 -0.28 5.41 13.14
CA ARG A 130 -1.45 5.39 12.27
C ARG A 130 -1.64 6.80 11.70
N ILE A 131 -2.14 6.90 10.48
CA ILE A 131 -2.52 8.21 9.91
C ILE A 131 -4.04 8.27 9.79
N GLY A 132 -4.64 9.19 10.55
CA GLY A 132 -6.10 9.32 10.63
C GLY A 132 -6.76 8.12 11.32
N GLU A 133 -8.08 8.06 11.23
CA GLU A 133 -8.90 6.98 11.76
C GLU A 133 -9.56 6.21 10.62
N HIS A 134 -9.71 4.89 10.80
CA HIS A 134 -10.41 4.04 9.85
C HIS A 134 -11.84 4.52 9.61
N SER A 135 -12.36 4.29 8.41
CA SER A 135 -13.73 4.64 8.05
C SER A 135 -14.32 3.61 7.09
N ASP A 136 -15.51 3.12 7.40
CA ASP A 136 -16.28 2.27 6.49
C ASP A 136 -17.14 3.04 5.47
N LEU A 137 -17.15 4.38 5.54
CA LEU A 137 -17.82 5.21 4.55
C LEU A 137 -17.24 4.99 3.15
N ARG A 138 -18.14 4.78 2.20
CA ARG A 138 -17.83 4.55 0.79
C ARG A 138 -17.75 5.88 0.04
N PRO A 139 -17.02 5.95 -1.08
CA PRO A 139 -16.84 7.20 -1.84
C PRO A 139 -18.12 7.93 -2.25
N TRP A 140 -19.22 7.19 -2.42
CA TRP A 140 -20.54 7.72 -2.79
C TRP A 140 -21.46 8.03 -1.60
N ASP A 141 -21.04 7.74 -0.36
CA ASP A 141 -21.83 8.08 0.82
C ASP A 141 -21.82 9.60 1.07
N ALA A 142 -22.96 10.17 1.45
CA ALA A 142 -23.13 11.62 1.60
C ALA A 142 -22.15 12.26 2.59
N ASP A 143 -21.74 11.52 3.61
CA ASP A 143 -20.85 11.96 4.68
C ASP A 143 -19.36 11.65 4.40
N TYR A 144 -18.98 11.27 3.17
CA TYR A 144 -17.60 10.91 2.83
C TYR A 144 -16.62 12.11 2.80
N ALA A 145 -17.12 13.35 2.74
CA ALA A 145 -16.29 14.54 2.59
C ALA A 145 -15.18 14.73 3.67
N PRO A 146 -15.38 14.41 4.97
CA PRO A 146 -14.32 14.43 5.97
C PRO A 146 -13.25 13.35 5.76
N VAL A 147 -13.63 12.15 5.27
CA VAL A 147 -12.69 11.08 4.90
C VAL A 147 -11.83 11.56 3.74
N LYS A 148 -12.46 12.09 2.68
CA LYS A 148 -11.80 12.65 1.50
C LYS A 148 -10.72 13.69 1.83
N ARG A 149 -10.91 14.51 2.86
CA ARG A 149 -9.95 15.56 3.29
C ARG A 149 -8.69 15.01 3.96
N GLN A 150 -8.71 13.76 4.39
CA GLN A 150 -7.57 13.11 5.04
C GLN A 150 -6.71 12.31 4.05
N LEU A 151 -7.17 12.12 2.82
CA LEU A 151 -6.42 11.40 1.79
C LEU A 151 -5.31 12.26 1.19
N GLY A 152 -4.28 11.61 0.64
CA GLY A 152 -3.19 12.28 -0.08
C GLY A 152 -1.88 12.34 0.72
N ASP A 153 -1.11 13.42 0.55
CA ASP A 153 0.25 13.52 1.10
C ASP A 153 0.28 13.85 2.61
N TRP A 154 1.06 13.09 3.36
CA TRP A 154 1.36 13.25 4.78
C TRP A 154 2.85 13.16 5.03
N ASN A 155 3.28 13.62 6.21
CA ASN A 155 4.68 13.59 6.62
C ASN A 155 4.83 12.90 7.97
N VAL A 156 5.82 12.04 8.09
CA VAL A 156 6.27 11.41 9.33
C VAL A 156 7.65 11.95 9.66
N VAL A 157 7.81 12.50 10.86
CA VAL A 157 9.06 13.10 11.34
C VAL A 157 9.50 12.41 12.61
N ILE A 158 10.75 11.97 12.66
CA ILE A 158 11.34 11.41 13.87
C ILE A 158 12.01 12.55 14.63
N GLU A 159 11.70 12.66 15.91
CA GLU A 159 12.26 13.66 16.81
C GLU A 159 13.11 12.94 17.86
N GLY A 160 14.42 13.22 17.88
CA GLY A 160 15.36 12.72 18.88
C GLY A 160 15.75 13.81 19.88
N TRP A 161 15.99 13.45 21.14
CA TRP A 161 16.45 14.39 22.17
C TRP A 161 17.38 13.72 23.17
N GLU A 162 18.16 14.55 23.87
CA GLU A 162 18.97 14.12 24.99
C GLU A 162 18.06 13.86 26.19
N ASP A 163 18.02 12.60 26.64
CA ASP A 163 17.24 12.19 27.80
C ASP A 163 18.07 12.39 29.07
N THR A 164 18.19 13.66 29.46
CA THR A 164 18.96 14.06 30.65
C THR A 164 18.36 13.47 31.92
N TYR A 165 17.04 13.25 31.98
CA TYR A 165 16.39 12.62 33.12
C TYR A 165 16.86 11.16 33.31
N ARG A 166 16.80 10.33 32.25
CA ARG A 166 17.26 8.93 32.36
C ARG A 166 18.76 8.82 32.60
N SER A 167 19.54 9.71 31.98
CA SER A 167 20.99 9.76 32.16
C SER A 167 21.35 10.09 33.61
N TRP A 168 20.74 11.15 34.16
CA TRP A 168 20.91 11.53 35.56
C TRP A 168 20.44 10.44 36.52
N LEU A 169 19.26 9.85 36.29
CA LEU A 169 18.69 8.87 37.21
C LEU A 169 19.60 7.63 37.35
N HIS A 170 20.15 7.16 36.23
CA HIS A 170 21.08 6.03 36.22
C HIS A 170 22.34 6.33 37.06
N ASP A 171 22.98 7.48 36.81
CA ASP A 171 24.21 7.86 37.51
C ASP A 171 23.94 8.17 38.99
N ALA A 172 22.82 8.81 39.30
CA ALA A 172 22.42 9.15 40.66
C ALA A 172 22.12 7.90 41.51
N ALA A 173 21.48 6.88 40.94
CA ALA A 173 21.24 5.62 41.63
C ALA A 173 22.54 4.94 42.06
N ILE A 174 23.52 4.85 41.16
CA ILE A 174 24.84 4.28 41.45
C ILE A 174 25.55 5.09 42.53
N LYS A 175 25.59 6.42 42.38
CA LYS A 175 26.22 7.34 43.34
C LYS A 175 25.63 7.24 44.74
N VAL A 176 24.31 7.19 44.84
CA VAL A 176 23.58 7.01 46.12
C VAL A 176 23.89 5.65 46.75
N GLU A 177 23.92 4.58 45.95
CA GLU A 177 24.22 3.23 46.43
C GLU A 177 25.63 3.11 47.00
N VAL A 178 26.63 3.65 46.29
CA VAL A 178 28.05 3.54 46.71
C VAL A 178 28.50 4.66 47.66
N GLY A 179 27.63 5.65 47.90
CA GLY A 179 27.90 6.79 48.79
C GLY A 179 28.90 7.80 48.21
N ASP A 180 29.05 7.88 46.89
CA ASP A 180 29.96 8.80 46.21
C ASP A 180 29.21 10.00 45.62
N ASP A 181 29.69 11.22 45.87
CA ASP A 181 29.15 12.46 45.30
C ASP A 181 27.61 12.66 45.42
N VAL A 182 27.02 12.09 46.48
CA VAL A 182 25.57 11.96 46.67
C VAL A 182 24.84 13.30 46.65
N GLU A 183 25.35 14.30 47.38
CA GLU A 183 24.65 15.59 47.49
C GLU A 183 24.62 16.35 46.18
N ASN A 184 25.70 16.29 45.37
CA ASN A 184 25.71 16.92 44.06
C ASN A 184 24.78 16.18 43.08
N ALA A 185 24.72 14.85 43.16
CA ALA A 185 23.80 14.06 42.35
C ALA A 185 22.33 14.43 42.64
N LEU A 186 21.93 14.50 43.92
CA LEU A 186 20.56 14.83 44.32
C LEU A 186 20.21 16.30 44.06
N GLU A 187 21.13 17.24 44.31
CA GLU A 187 20.91 18.67 43.98
C GLU A 187 20.71 18.87 42.47
N SER A 188 21.51 18.17 41.64
CA SER A 188 21.35 18.21 40.18
C SER A 188 19.99 17.65 39.75
N GLY A 189 19.53 16.58 40.40
CA GLY A 189 18.19 16.00 40.16
C GLY A 189 17.06 16.96 40.52
N ALA A 190 17.15 17.63 41.67
CA ALA A 190 16.17 18.63 42.08
C ALA A 190 16.06 19.78 41.06
N GLN A 191 17.20 20.27 40.57
CA GLN A 191 17.24 21.30 39.54
C GLN A 191 16.66 20.81 38.21
N LEU A 192 16.95 19.56 37.83
CA LEU A 192 16.42 18.93 36.61
C LEU A 192 14.89 18.79 36.67
N LEU A 193 14.34 18.29 37.78
CA LEU A 193 12.89 18.15 37.96
C LEU A 193 12.18 19.51 37.96
N ALA A 194 12.77 20.53 38.60
CA ALA A 194 12.25 21.89 38.57
C ALA A 194 12.26 22.48 37.15
N ARG A 195 13.33 22.23 36.38
CA ARG A 195 13.44 22.63 34.98
C ARG A 195 12.40 21.93 34.11
N TRP A 196 12.20 20.63 34.31
CA TRP A 196 11.17 19.86 33.64
C TRP A 196 9.77 20.45 33.87
N ALA A 197 9.42 20.77 35.13
CA ALA A 197 8.16 21.44 35.46
C ALA A 197 7.97 22.80 34.75
N GLY A 198 9.07 23.49 34.44
CA GLY A 198 9.10 24.75 33.71
C GLY A 198 9.12 24.64 32.19
N SER A 199 9.32 23.43 31.64
CA SER A 199 9.45 23.20 30.20
C SER A 199 8.15 23.49 29.46
N LYS A 200 8.22 24.32 28.41
CA LYS A 200 7.08 24.57 27.51
C LYS A 200 6.86 23.42 26.53
N ASP A 201 7.95 22.80 26.08
CA ASP A 201 7.93 21.74 25.07
C ASP A 201 7.26 20.46 25.61
N SER A 202 7.42 20.18 26.90
CA SER A 202 6.82 19.03 27.56
C SER A 202 5.29 19.09 27.64
N LYS A 203 4.66 20.23 27.33
CA LYS A 203 3.18 20.43 27.34
C LYS A 203 2.47 19.96 28.63
N LEU A 204 3.15 20.03 29.78
CA LEU A 204 2.66 19.55 31.08
C LEU A 204 1.40 20.31 31.55
N ALA A 205 0.42 19.59 32.10
CA ALA A 205 -0.72 20.20 32.78
C ALA A 205 -0.31 20.78 34.15
N ALA A 206 -1.16 21.64 34.71
CA ALA A 206 -0.86 22.30 35.99
C ALA A 206 -0.68 21.31 37.16
N ALA A 207 -1.37 20.16 37.14
CA ALA A 207 -1.22 19.11 38.13
C ALA A 207 0.14 18.40 37.99
N ASP A 208 0.54 18.03 36.77
CA ASP A 208 1.82 17.36 36.50
C ASP A 208 3.02 18.23 36.89
N LYS A 209 2.92 19.55 36.66
CA LYS A 209 3.94 20.51 37.13
C LYS A 209 4.11 20.48 38.65
N LYS A 210 3.01 20.35 39.40
CA LYS A 210 3.06 20.27 40.87
C LYS A 210 3.71 18.98 41.33
N ILE A 211 3.48 17.87 40.64
CA ILE A 211 4.13 16.58 40.93
C ILE A 211 5.65 16.72 40.80
N LEU A 212 6.12 17.25 39.67
CA LEU A 212 7.55 17.47 39.43
C LEU A 212 8.17 18.46 40.44
N GLN A 213 7.46 19.55 40.77
CA GLN A 213 7.91 20.52 41.77
C GLN A 213 7.98 19.93 43.18
N ALA A 214 7.02 19.07 43.55
CA ALA A 214 7.03 18.38 44.83
C ALA A 214 8.20 17.39 44.90
N ALA A 215 8.42 16.59 43.86
CA ALA A 215 9.56 15.69 43.75
C ALA A 215 10.89 16.45 43.83
N ALA A 216 11.02 17.57 43.12
CA ALA A 216 12.19 18.46 43.21
C ALA A 216 12.45 18.96 44.63
N LYS A 217 11.39 19.34 45.35
CA LYS A 217 11.49 19.82 46.75
C LYS A 217 11.92 18.70 47.69
N THR A 218 11.33 17.52 47.57
CA THR A 218 11.70 16.33 48.37
C THR A 218 13.17 15.97 48.12
N MET A 219 13.59 15.98 46.86
CA MET A 219 14.96 15.67 46.48
C MET A 219 15.99 16.66 47.03
N ALA A 220 15.62 17.93 47.20
CA ALA A 220 16.43 18.97 47.81
C ALA A 220 16.45 18.92 49.35
N ASP A 221 15.57 18.14 50.00
CA ASP A 221 15.43 18.12 51.46
C ASP A 221 16.52 17.26 52.13
N ARG A 222 17.57 17.93 52.61
CA ARG A 222 18.71 17.29 53.30
C ARG A 222 18.37 16.67 54.66
N SER A 223 17.15 16.86 55.17
CA SER A 223 16.70 16.18 56.39
C SER A 223 16.28 14.72 56.14
N LEU A 224 16.04 14.35 54.88
CA LEU A 224 15.67 13.00 54.46
C LEU A 224 16.90 12.16 54.07
N PRO A 225 16.85 10.83 54.26
CA PRO A 225 17.88 9.92 53.74
C PRO A 225 18.05 10.03 52.21
N PRO A 226 19.27 9.89 51.66
CA PRO A 226 19.51 9.94 50.22
C PRO A 226 18.62 9.01 49.38
N THR A 227 18.33 7.81 49.88
CA THR A 227 17.47 6.82 49.22
C THR A 227 16.02 7.29 49.10
N GLU A 228 15.49 7.94 50.14
CA GLU A 228 14.13 8.51 50.13
C GLU A 228 14.04 9.73 49.18
N ARG A 229 15.09 10.55 49.16
CA ARG A 229 15.21 11.69 48.23
C ARG A 229 15.26 11.23 46.77
N LEU A 230 16.04 10.18 46.47
CA LEU A 230 16.12 9.59 45.12
C LEU A 230 14.78 8.98 44.69
N ALA A 231 14.13 8.23 45.58
CA ALA A 231 12.85 7.58 45.30
C ALA A 231 11.73 8.57 44.89
N ALA A 232 11.85 9.85 45.26
CA ALA A 232 10.93 10.89 44.82
C ALA A 232 10.92 11.13 43.30
N ALA A 233 12.04 10.85 42.60
CA ALA A 233 12.07 10.87 41.13
C ALA A 233 11.58 9.57 40.49
N GLU A 234 11.48 8.47 41.23
CA GLU A 234 11.16 7.15 40.66
C GLU A 234 9.70 6.76 40.82
N THR A 235 8.86 7.67 41.32
CA THR A 235 7.43 7.40 41.51
C THR A 235 6.73 7.07 40.19
N ALA A 236 5.66 6.27 40.26
CA ALA A 236 4.86 5.89 39.09
C ALA A 236 4.35 7.11 38.31
N ASP A 237 4.04 8.22 38.99
CA ASP A 237 3.64 9.47 38.33
C ASP A 237 4.78 10.10 37.53
N ILE A 238 6.00 10.12 38.04
CA ILE A 238 7.17 10.66 37.31
C ILE A 238 7.52 9.76 36.12
N GLN A 239 7.46 8.44 36.29
CA GLN A 239 7.66 7.48 35.20
C GLN A 239 6.61 7.69 34.09
N ARG A 240 5.33 7.81 34.44
CA ARG A 240 4.25 8.15 33.49
C ARG A 240 4.54 9.47 32.77
N LEU A 241 5.01 10.49 33.49
CA LEU A 241 5.36 11.78 32.87
C LEU A 241 6.56 11.68 31.94
N HIS A 242 7.53 10.82 32.25
CA HIS A 242 8.66 10.56 31.35
C HIS A 242 8.19 9.95 30.03
N GLU A 243 7.21 9.05 30.08
CA GLU A 243 6.65 8.43 28.88
C GLU A 243 5.75 9.39 28.07
N THR A 244 4.96 10.21 28.74
CA THR A 244 3.90 11.03 28.09
C THR A 244 4.32 12.47 27.79
N ASN A 245 5.14 13.06 28.66
CA ASN A 245 5.49 14.49 28.65
C ASN A 245 6.98 14.71 29.03
N PRO A 246 7.95 14.03 28.39
CA PRO A 246 9.36 14.08 28.80
C PRO A 246 9.97 15.49 28.73
N LEU A 247 11.05 15.70 29.49
CA LEU A 247 11.97 16.81 29.25
C LEU A 247 12.83 16.45 28.03
N ARG A 248 12.78 17.27 26.98
CA ARG A 248 13.46 17.02 25.71
C ARG A 248 14.52 18.08 25.43
N ASP A 249 15.74 17.82 25.89
CA ASP A 249 16.87 18.71 25.65
C ASP A 249 17.48 18.45 24.27
N GLY A 250 17.92 19.49 23.55
CA GLY A 250 18.60 19.30 22.28
C GLY A 250 17.75 18.66 21.18
N LEU A 251 16.44 18.91 21.19
CA LEU A 251 15.49 18.34 20.23
C LEU A 251 15.97 18.50 18.77
N SER A 252 16.07 17.38 18.07
CA SER A 252 16.46 17.26 16.67
C SER A 252 15.35 16.60 15.87
N GLU A 253 14.92 17.24 14.78
CA GLU A 253 14.01 16.63 13.81
C GLU A 253 14.76 16.00 12.64
N SER A 254 14.26 14.84 12.18
CA SER A 254 14.68 14.23 10.93
C SER A 254 14.25 15.01 9.70
N ASN A 255 14.72 14.61 8.52
CA ASN A 255 14.00 14.96 7.29
C ASN A 255 12.60 14.30 7.34
N PRO A 256 11.54 14.98 6.88
CA PRO A 256 10.22 14.37 6.80
C PRO A 256 10.21 13.19 5.82
N GLN A 257 9.73 12.04 6.26
CA GLN A 257 9.37 10.92 5.38
C GLN A 257 7.98 11.17 4.83
N ARG A 258 7.80 11.04 3.51
CA ARG A 258 6.52 11.28 2.85
C ARG A 258 5.70 10.00 2.81
N PHE A 259 4.43 10.12 3.14
CA PHE A 259 3.44 9.07 3.01
C PHE A 259 2.29 9.53 2.12
N ARG A 260 1.76 8.63 1.31
CA ARG A 260 0.53 8.80 0.54
C ARG A 260 -0.54 7.95 1.20
N VAL A 261 -1.52 8.61 1.82
CA VAL A 261 -2.65 7.97 2.48
C VAL A 261 -3.75 7.76 1.46
N GLU A 262 -4.12 6.49 1.28
CA GLU A 262 -5.24 6.06 0.45
C GLU A 262 -6.50 5.85 1.30
N ARG A 263 -7.66 5.73 0.67
CA ARG A 263 -8.90 5.47 1.41
C ARG A 263 -8.92 4.05 1.98
N PRO A 264 -9.71 3.80 3.03
CA PRO A 264 -9.91 2.44 3.50
C PRO A 264 -10.42 1.52 2.39
N LYS A 265 -9.98 0.26 2.42
CA LYS A 265 -10.27 -0.77 1.40
C LYS A 265 -9.66 -0.47 0.03
N SER A 266 -8.61 0.35 -0.05
CA SER A 266 -7.83 0.52 -1.29
C SER A 266 -6.90 -0.65 -1.58
N SER A 267 -6.56 -1.43 -0.55
CA SER A 267 -5.75 -2.64 -0.55
C SER A 267 -6.58 -3.88 -0.21
N PHE A 268 -7.58 -3.76 0.68
CA PHE A 268 -8.50 -4.86 0.97
C PHE A 268 -9.60 -4.99 -0.10
N ALA A 269 -9.39 -5.85 -1.10
CA ALA A 269 -10.26 -5.95 -2.26
C ALA A 269 -10.50 -7.39 -2.73
N ALA A 270 -11.72 -7.63 -3.21
CA ALA A 270 -12.16 -8.85 -3.87
C ALA A 270 -12.84 -8.45 -5.18
N TRP A 271 -12.15 -8.71 -6.28
CA TRP A 271 -12.54 -8.29 -7.62
C TRP A 271 -13.26 -9.39 -8.40
N TYR A 272 -14.32 -9.02 -9.11
CA TYR A 272 -15.06 -9.91 -10.01
C TYR A 272 -15.14 -9.28 -11.39
N GLN A 273 -14.60 -9.94 -12.40
CA GLN A 273 -14.66 -9.46 -13.79
C GLN A 273 -15.71 -10.23 -14.58
N PHE A 274 -16.57 -9.52 -15.31
CA PHE A 274 -17.47 -10.11 -16.31
C PHE A 274 -17.66 -9.21 -17.53
N PHE A 275 -18.14 -9.78 -18.64
CA PHE A 275 -18.45 -9.06 -19.87
C PHE A 275 -19.95 -8.75 -19.96
N PRO A 276 -20.38 -7.47 -19.97
CA PRO A 276 -21.80 -7.11 -20.03
C PRO A 276 -22.57 -7.74 -21.18
N ARG A 277 -21.94 -7.86 -22.35
CA ARG A 277 -22.56 -8.49 -23.54
C ARG A 277 -22.89 -9.97 -23.36
N SER A 278 -22.32 -10.65 -22.37
CA SER A 278 -22.58 -12.06 -22.09
C SER A 278 -23.56 -12.26 -20.94
N GLU A 279 -23.73 -11.29 -20.05
CA GLU A 279 -24.65 -11.41 -18.93
C GLU A 279 -26.10 -11.30 -19.41
N GLY A 280 -26.85 -12.40 -19.29
CA GLY A 280 -28.20 -12.52 -19.85
C GLY A 280 -28.26 -12.87 -21.34
N ALA A 281 -27.11 -13.14 -21.95
CA ALA A 281 -27.07 -13.67 -23.31
C ALA A 281 -27.74 -15.05 -23.38
N HIS A 282 -28.47 -15.32 -24.46
CA HIS A 282 -29.18 -16.57 -24.66
C HIS A 282 -29.26 -16.93 -26.15
N TYR A 283 -29.59 -18.19 -26.45
CA TYR A 283 -29.90 -18.61 -27.82
C TYR A 283 -31.33 -18.23 -28.17
N GLY A 284 -31.52 -17.47 -29.24
CA GLY A 284 -32.83 -17.15 -29.80
C GLY A 284 -33.43 -18.33 -30.58
N ASP A 285 -34.68 -18.18 -31.02
CA ASP A 285 -35.44 -19.22 -31.76
C ASP A 285 -34.76 -19.65 -33.07
N ASP A 286 -33.95 -18.77 -33.66
CA ASP A 286 -33.18 -19.04 -34.89
C ASP A 286 -31.81 -19.68 -34.63
N GLY A 287 -31.52 -20.02 -33.37
CA GLY A 287 -30.25 -20.60 -32.91
C GLY A 287 -29.09 -19.62 -32.82
N LYS A 288 -29.30 -18.31 -33.07
CA LYS A 288 -28.26 -17.29 -32.90
C LYS A 288 -28.22 -16.79 -31.46
N ILE A 289 -27.06 -16.29 -31.06
CA ILE A 289 -26.91 -15.67 -29.74
C ILE A 289 -27.52 -14.26 -29.78
N VAL A 290 -28.47 -14.02 -28.87
CA VAL A 290 -28.90 -12.69 -28.46
C VAL A 290 -28.01 -12.29 -27.29
N GLN A 291 -27.26 -11.20 -27.44
CA GLN A 291 -26.32 -10.74 -26.42
C GLN A 291 -27.04 -9.99 -25.29
N GLY A 292 -26.37 -9.90 -24.15
CA GLY A 292 -26.77 -9.07 -23.02
C GLY A 292 -26.48 -7.58 -23.21
N ASP A 293 -27.02 -6.79 -22.28
CA ASP A 293 -26.85 -5.35 -22.17
C ASP A 293 -26.63 -4.93 -20.70
N LEU A 294 -26.56 -3.63 -20.40
CA LEU A 294 -26.35 -3.15 -19.03
C LEU A 294 -27.51 -3.51 -18.08
N LYS A 295 -28.74 -3.70 -18.59
CA LYS A 295 -29.91 -4.05 -17.77
C LYS A 295 -29.91 -5.51 -17.41
N THR A 296 -29.54 -6.38 -18.36
CA THR A 296 -29.39 -7.81 -18.08
C THR A 296 -28.16 -8.09 -17.21
N SER A 297 -27.13 -7.23 -17.32
CA SER A 297 -25.91 -7.31 -16.50
C SER A 297 -26.12 -7.11 -15.00
N LEU A 298 -27.30 -6.65 -14.55
CA LEU A 298 -27.61 -6.55 -13.12
C LEU A 298 -27.53 -7.92 -12.42
N ALA A 299 -27.83 -9.02 -13.12
CA ALA A 299 -27.64 -10.37 -12.58
C ALA A 299 -26.15 -10.67 -12.25
N GLY A 300 -25.21 -10.13 -13.02
CA GLY A 300 -23.78 -10.23 -12.73
C GLY A 300 -23.38 -9.50 -11.45
N LEU A 301 -23.98 -8.32 -11.20
CA LEU A 301 -23.79 -7.59 -9.94
C LEU A 301 -24.34 -8.37 -8.75
N GLU A 302 -25.54 -8.92 -8.87
CA GLU A 302 -26.18 -9.68 -7.78
C GLU A 302 -25.39 -10.94 -7.44
N ARG A 303 -24.87 -11.63 -8.46
CA ARG A 303 -23.98 -12.78 -8.27
C ARG A 303 -22.68 -12.39 -7.57
N ALA A 304 -21.99 -11.34 -8.04
CA ALA A 304 -20.75 -10.86 -7.42
C ALA A 304 -20.96 -10.47 -5.94
N ALA A 305 -22.08 -9.78 -5.63
CA ALA A 305 -22.43 -9.42 -4.26
C ALA A 305 -22.73 -10.64 -3.39
N ALA A 306 -23.47 -11.63 -3.92
CA ALA A 306 -23.80 -12.87 -3.21
C ALA A 306 -22.55 -13.70 -2.87
N GLU A 307 -21.58 -13.75 -3.79
CA GLU A 307 -20.28 -14.40 -3.59
C GLU A 307 -19.31 -13.56 -2.75
N GLY A 308 -19.72 -12.35 -2.35
CA GLY A 308 -19.00 -11.51 -1.41
C GLY A 308 -17.83 -10.74 -2.01
N PHE A 309 -17.81 -10.53 -3.32
CA PHE A 309 -16.92 -9.57 -3.96
C PHE A 309 -17.34 -8.14 -3.60
N ASN A 310 -16.41 -7.19 -3.69
CA ASN A 310 -16.66 -5.78 -3.41
C ASN A 310 -16.33 -4.85 -4.58
N ILE A 311 -15.70 -5.37 -5.65
CA ILE A 311 -15.41 -4.62 -6.87
C ILE A 311 -15.86 -5.44 -8.07
N VAL A 312 -16.61 -4.82 -8.97
CA VAL A 312 -16.94 -5.36 -10.30
C VAL A 312 -16.11 -4.65 -11.35
N TYR A 313 -15.32 -5.41 -12.10
CA TYR A 313 -14.50 -4.92 -13.20
C TYR A 313 -15.17 -5.22 -14.54
N LEU A 314 -15.48 -4.16 -15.30
CA LEU A 314 -15.99 -4.25 -16.66
C LEU A 314 -14.87 -4.02 -17.68
N PRO A 315 -14.69 -4.92 -18.68
CA PRO A 315 -13.96 -4.61 -19.91
C PRO A 315 -14.52 -3.35 -20.59
N PRO A 316 -13.85 -2.81 -21.64
CA PRO A 316 -14.36 -1.62 -22.33
C PRO A 316 -15.82 -1.79 -22.78
N ILE A 317 -16.65 -0.80 -22.45
CA ILE A 317 -18.09 -0.77 -22.76
C ILE A 317 -18.41 0.16 -23.95
N PHE A 318 -17.39 0.46 -24.76
CA PHE A 318 -17.44 1.49 -25.80
C PHE A 318 -17.71 0.87 -27.17
N PRO A 319 -18.17 1.66 -28.17
CA PRO A 319 -18.34 1.18 -29.54
C PRO A 319 -17.10 0.45 -30.07
N ILE A 320 -17.30 -0.70 -30.72
CA ILE A 320 -16.21 -1.53 -31.26
C ILE A 320 -16.03 -1.31 -32.77
N GLY A 321 -14.79 -1.12 -33.21
CA GLY A 321 -14.43 -0.94 -34.61
C GLY A 321 -14.80 -2.12 -35.52
N VAL A 322 -14.98 -1.85 -36.81
CA VAL A 322 -15.29 -2.87 -37.84
C VAL A 322 -14.06 -3.18 -38.70
N THR A 323 -13.19 -2.20 -38.93
CA THR A 323 -11.96 -2.35 -39.70
C THR A 323 -10.97 -3.26 -38.98
N ASN A 324 -10.53 -4.33 -39.65
CA ASN A 324 -9.66 -5.38 -39.11
C ASN A 324 -10.17 -6.04 -37.82
N ARG A 325 -11.49 -5.98 -37.56
CA ARG A 325 -12.12 -6.62 -36.41
C ARG A 325 -11.69 -8.09 -36.30
N LYS A 326 -11.29 -8.50 -35.10
CA LYS A 326 -10.99 -9.91 -34.80
C LYS A 326 -12.26 -10.75 -34.71
N GLY A 327 -12.23 -11.93 -35.33
CA GLY A 327 -13.26 -12.95 -35.19
C GLY A 327 -12.99 -13.90 -34.03
N ARG A 328 -13.87 -14.89 -33.88
CA ARG A 328 -13.75 -15.95 -32.85
C ARG A 328 -12.35 -16.56 -32.80
N ASN A 329 -11.91 -16.93 -31.59
CA ASN A 329 -10.56 -17.46 -31.34
C ASN A 329 -9.42 -16.57 -31.89
N ASN A 330 -9.59 -15.25 -31.83
CA ASN A 330 -8.62 -14.25 -32.31
C ASN A 330 -8.30 -14.39 -33.81
N SER A 331 -9.28 -14.83 -34.62
CA SER A 331 -9.17 -14.89 -36.08
C SER A 331 -8.92 -13.48 -36.66
N LEU A 332 -8.12 -13.39 -37.72
CA LEU A 332 -7.89 -12.13 -38.45
C LEU A 332 -9.10 -11.70 -39.30
N ILE A 333 -10.04 -12.61 -39.51
CA ILE A 333 -11.24 -12.36 -40.31
C ILE A 333 -12.44 -12.60 -39.39
N ALA A 334 -13.19 -11.53 -39.10
CA ALA A 334 -14.46 -11.58 -38.40
C ALA A 334 -15.58 -12.09 -39.31
N GLY A 335 -16.40 -12.99 -38.79
CA GLY A 335 -17.69 -13.34 -39.37
C GLY A 335 -18.71 -12.20 -39.25
N PRO A 336 -19.84 -12.29 -39.96
CA PRO A 336 -20.85 -11.21 -39.98
C PRO A 336 -21.51 -10.94 -38.61
N ASN A 337 -21.47 -11.91 -37.69
CA ASN A 337 -22.05 -11.81 -36.35
C ASN A 337 -20.98 -11.79 -35.25
N ASP A 338 -19.69 -11.73 -35.60
CA ASP A 338 -18.64 -11.69 -34.59
C ASP A 338 -18.62 -10.30 -33.92
N PRO A 339 -18.74 -10.24 -32.58
CA PRO A 339 -18.84 -8.97 -31.87
C PRO A 339 -17.50 -8.21 -31.84
N GLY A 340 -16.38 -8.90 -32.08
CA GLY A 340 -15.04 -8.33 -32.00
C GLY A 340 -14.53 -8.20 -30.57
N SER A 341 -13.29 -7.72 -30.46
CA SER A 341 -12.65 -7.41 -29.18
C SER A 341 -13.20 -6.09 -28.59
N PRO A 342 -13.66 -6.05 -27.33
CA PRO A 342 -13.99 -4.78 -26.66
C PRO A 342 -12.82 -3.79 -26.63
N PHE A 343 -11.58 -4.27 -26.69
CA PHE A 343 -10.38 -3.44 -26.75
C PHE A 343 -10.14 -2.77 -28.12
N GLY A 344 -10.92 -3.15 -29.15
CA GLY A 344 -10.99 -2.48 -30.44
C GLY A 344 -11.81 -1.19 -30.38
N ILE A 345 -11.46 -0.30 -29.45
CA ILE A 345 -12.27 0.87 -29.05
C ILE A 345 -12.39 1.89 -30.18
N GLY A 346 -13.62 2.26 -30.50
CA GLY A 346 -13.96 3.34 -31.41
C GLY A 346 -14.62 2.86 -32.68
N SER A 347 -15.67 3.57 -33.09
CA SER A 347 -16.29 3.44 -34.41
C SER A 347 -16.90 4.78 -34.82
N GLU A 348 -17.66 4.81 -35.91
CA GLU A 348 -18.45 5.99 -36.27
C GLU A 348 -19.49 6.38 -35.20
N LEU A 349 -19.84 5.46 -34.29
CA LEU A 349 -20.80 5.68 -33.22
C LEU A 349 -20.22 6.42 -32.00
N GLY A 350 -18.89 6.47 -31.85
CA GLY A 350 -18.24 7.11 -30.70
C GLY A 350 -16.90 6.49 -30.32
N GLY A 351 -16.33 6.98 -29.22
CA GLY A 351 -15.03 6.54 -28.68
C GLY A 351 -15.08 6.28 -27.18
N HIS A 352 -13.99 6.58 -26.48
CA HIS A 352 -13.78 6.33 -25.04
C HIS A 352 -14.76 7.04 -24.09
N ASP A 353 -15.59 7.95 -24.59
CA ASP A 353 -16.58 8.72 -23.83
C ASP A 353 -18.03 8.31 -24.16
N THR A 354 -18.21 7.21 -24.89
CA THR A 354 -19.49 6.76 -25.41
C THR A 354 -19.78 5.33 -24.95
N VAL A 355 -20.96 5.08 -24.38
CA VAL A 355 -21.45 3.71 -24.13
C VAL A 355 -21.84 3.08 -25.48
N ASP A 356 -21.42 1.84 -25.74
CA ASP A 356 -21.82 1.11 -26.94
C ASP A 356 -23.36 1.04 -27.01
N PRO A 357 -24.00 1.51 -28.09
CA PRO A 357 -25.46 1.48 -28.24
C PRO A 357 -26.07 0.08 -28.12
N LEU A 358 -25.28 -0.97 -28.34
CA LEU A 358 -25.71 -2.35 -28.14
C LEU A 358 -25.78 -2.76 -26.66
N LEU A 359 -25.08 -2.05 -25.76
CA LEU A 359 -25.14 -2.24 -24.32
C LEU A 359 -26.12 -1.29 -23.64
N GLY A 360 -26.48 -0.19 -24.30
CA GLY A 360 -27.46 0.79 -23.82
C GLY A 360 -26.97 2.23 -23.96
N THR A 361 -27.32 3.06 -22.99
CA THR A 361 -27.01 4.50 -22.95
C THR A 361 -26.18 4.88 -21.73
N MET A 362 -25.68 6.12 -21.70
CA MET A 362 -25.03 6.68 -20.51
C MET A 362 -25.94 6.67 -19.27
N ASP A 363 -27.25 6.83 -19.43
CA ASP A 363 -28.19 6.77 -18.31
C ASP A 363 -28.38 5.33 -17.82
N ASP A 364 -28.38 4.35 -18.72
CA ASP A 364 -28.38 2.93 -18.33
C ASP A 364 -27.08 2.57 -17.57
N PHE A 365 -25.94 3.15 -17.96
CA PHE A 365 -24.68 2.95 -17.24
C PHE A 365 -24.68 3.58 -15.84
N LYS A 366 -25.22 4.79 -15.68
CA LYS A 366 -25.39 5.41 -14.36
C LYS A 366 -26.31 4.56 -13.47
N ALA A 367 -27.42 4.07 -14.02
CA ALA A 367 -28.33 3.18 -13.29
C ALA A 367 -27.65 1.86 -12.88
N PHE A 368 -26.77 1.32 -13.73
CA PHE A 368 -25.94 0.17 -13.40
C PHE A 368 -24.98 0.47 -12.24
N CYS A 369 -24.27 1.60 -12.27
CA CYS A 369 -23.41 2.04 -11.17
C CYS A 369 -24.18 2.28 -9.87
N GLU A 370 -25.34 2.93 -9.93
CA GLU A 370 -26.23 3.15 -8.78
C GLU A 370 -26.63 1.80 -8.15
N ARG A 371 -27.05 0.83 -8.97
CA ARG A 371 -27.40 -0.51 -8.49
C ARG A 371 -26.20 -1.24 -7.87
N ALA A 372 -25.02 -1.11 -8.43
CA ALA A 372 -23.80 -1.67 -7.85
C ALA A 372 -23.53 -1.06 -6.46
N HIS A 373 -23.62 0.26 -6.33
CA HIS A 373 -23.43 0.97 -5.07
C HIS A 373 -24.47 0.57 -3.99
N GLU A 374 -25.72 0.34 -4.37
CA GLU A 374 -26.76 -0.22 -3.47
C GLU A 374 -26.39 -1.60 -2.94
N LEU A 375 -25.76 -2.44 -3.77
CA LEU A 375 -25.25 -3.76 -3.41
C LEU A 375 -23.93 -3.70 -2.63
N GLY A 376 -23.36 -2.51 -2.44
CA GLY A 376 -22.05 -2.34 -1.80
C GLY A 376 -20.86 -2.67 -2.70
N LEU A 377 -21.07 -2.74 -4.02
CA LEU A 377 -20.07 -3.00 -5.03
C LEU A 377 -19.54 -1.69 -5.63
N GLU A 378 -18.22 -1.62 -5.82
CA GLU A 378 -17.58 -0.59 -6.62
C GLU A 378 -17.53 -0.99 -8.09
N ILE A 379 -17.65 -0.01 -8.99
CA ILE A 379 -17.43 -0.24 -10.43
C ILE A 379 -16.01 0.18 -10.81
N ALA A 380 -15.24 -0.79 -11.29
CA ALA A 380 -13.98 -0.58 -11.98
C ALA A 380 -14.19 -0.66 -13.50
N LEU A 381 -13.86 0.42 -14.21
CA LEU A 381 -13.96 0.46 -15.66
C LEU A 381 -12.58 0.28 -16.30
N ASP A 382 -12.51 -0.54 -17.36
CA ASP A 382 -11.29 -0.63 -18.17
C ASP A 382 -10.96 0.72 -18.81
N PHE A 383 -9.69 1.11 -18.73
CA PHE A 383 -9.15 2.24 -19.45
C PHE A 383 -7.97 1.80 -20.33
N ALA A 384 -8.28 1.42 -21.58
CA ALA A 384 -7.31 1.08 -22.60
C ALA A 384 -7.05 2.27 -23.54
N LEU A 385 -5.93 2.97 -23.33
CA LEU A 385 -5.53 4.12 -24.16
C LEU A 385 -4.96 3.67 -25.52
N GLN A 386 -5.87 3.36 -26.44
CA GLN A 386 -5.61 2.89 -27.81
C GLN A 386 -6.87 3.06 -28.66
N CYS A 387 -6.77 2.90 -29.97
CA CYS A 387 -7.90 3.13 -30.86
C CYS A 387 -8.03 2.05 -31.92
N SER A 388 -9.25 1.65 -32.27
CA SER A 388 -9.49 0.97 -33.55
C SER A 388 -9.17 1.92 -34.71
N PRO A 389 -8.99 1.41 -35.95
CA PRO A 389 -8.85 2.26 -37.13
C PRO A 389 -10.05 3.19 -37.38
N ASP A 390 -11.21 2.87 -36.83
CA ASP A 390 -12.46 3.60 -37.03
C ASP A 390 -12.71 4.66 -35.93
N HIS A 391 -11.86 4.74 -34.90
CA HIS A 391 -12.03 5.68 -33.80
C HIS A 391 -12.00 7.15 -34.30
N PRO A 392 -12.87 8.04 -33.79
CA PRO A 392 -12.93 9.45 -34.22
C PRO A 392 -11.58 10.19 -34.15
N TRP A 393 -10.77 9.90 -33.13
CA TRP A 393 -9.42 10.47 -32.98
C TRP A 393 -8.49 10.20 -34.16
N VAL A 394 -8.64 9.10 -34.90
CA VAL A 394 -7.79 8.83 -36.08
C VAL A 394 -7.93 9.94 -37.12
N LYS A 395 -9.14 10.51 -37.26
CA LYS A 395 -9.41 11.64 -38.16
C LYS A 395 -9.22 13.00 -37.49
N GLN A 396 -9.63 13.12 -36.22
CA GLN A 396 -9.66 14.40 -35.49
C GLN A 396 -8.29 14.80 -34.93
N HIS A 397 -7.47 13.82 -34.55
CA HIS A 397 -6.16 13.99 -33.93
C HIS A 397 -5.10 13.09 -34.59
N PRO A 398 -4.82 13.26 -35.89
CA PRO A 398 -3.87 12.40 -36.60
C PRO A 398 -2.45 12.48 -36.03
N ASN A 399 -2.12 13.58 -35.35
CA ASN A 399 -0.84 13.78 -34.64
C ASN A 399 -0.69 12.89 -33.40
N TRP A 400 -1.76 12.26 -32.89
CA TRP A 400 -1.68 11.30 -31.79
C TRP A 400 -1.31 9.89 -32.26
N PHE A 401 -1.03 9.71 -33.56
CA PHE A 401 -0.65 8.43 -34.13
C PHE A 401 0.63 8.57 -34.96
N ARG A 402 1.47 7.55 -34.91
CA ARG A 402 2.67 7.49 -35.75
C ARG A 402 2.29 7.03 -37.16
N THR A 403 2.17 7.99 -38.07
CA THR A 403 1.96 7.73 -39.50
C THR A 403 3.29 7.38 -40.18
N LYS A 404 3.31 6.28 -40.94
CA LYS A 404 4.46 5.84 -41.74
C LYS A 404 4.64 6.73 -42.98
N PRO A 405 5.81 6.66 -43.65
CA PRO A 405 6.04 7.41 -44.89
C PRO A 405 5.04 7.11 -46.03
N ASP A 406 4.38 5.95 -46.02
CA ASP A 406 3.34 5.58 -46.99
C ASP A 406 1.93 6.06 -46.61
N GLY A 407 1.79 6.78 -45.50
CA GLY A 407 0.52 7.29 -44.98
C GLY A 407 -0.27 6.31 -44.11
N THR A 408 0.22 5.08 -43.88
CA THR A 408 -0.45 4.09 -43.02
C THR A 408 -0.02 4.20 -41.56
N ILE A 409 -0.84 3.70 -40.63
CA ILE A 409 -0.47 3.58 -39.21
C ILE A 409 -0.18 2.10 -38.92
N ALA A 410 0.89 1.81 -38.18
CA ALA A 410 1.19 0.45 -37.74
C ALA A 410 0.20 0.02 -36.65
N PHE A 411 -0.26 -1.24 -36.72
CA PHE A 411 -1.04 -1.84 -35.65
C PHE A 411 -0.20 -2.00 -34.37
N ALA A 412 -0.86 -2.10 -33.22
CA ALA A 412 -0.16 -2.34 -31.97
C ALA A 412 0.37 -3.77 -31.90
N GLU A 413 1.52 -3.94 -31.23
CA GLU A 413 2.11 -5.24 -30.94
C GLU A 413 2.64 -5.25 -29.51
N ASN A 414 2.51 -6.38 -28.81
CA ASN A 414 3.21 -6.67 -27.57
C ASN A 414 3.89 -8.04 -27.75
N PRO A 415 5.10 -8.08 -28.36
CA PRO A 415 5.68 -9.31 -28.88
C PRO A 415 5.68 -10.47 -27.87
N PRO A 416 5.22 -11.68 -28.27
CA PRO A 416 4.88 -12.08 -29.63
C PRO A 416 3.44 -11.74 -30.09
N LYS A 417 2.60 -11.13 -29.24
CA LYS A 417 1.20 -10.79 -29.58
C LYS A 417 1.12 -9.63 -30.59
N LYS A 418 0.18 -9.75 -31.54
CA LYS A 418 -0.13 -8.72 -32.56
C LYS A 418 -1.61 -8.38 -32.51
N TYR A 419 -1.92 -7.08 -32.58
CA TYR A 419 -3.27 -6.56 -32.44
C TYR A 419 -3.67 -5.75 -33.66
N GLN A 420 -4.00 -6.44 -34.75
CA GLN A 420 -4.32 -5.84 -36.06
C GLN A 420 -5.57 -4.94 -36.07
N ASP A 421 -6.41 -5.07 -35.05
CA ASP A 421 -7.65 -4.35 -34.80
C ASP A 421 -7.45 -3.01 -34.07
N ILE A 422 -6.22 -2.66 -33.67
CA ILE A 422 -5.93 -1.43 -32.91
C ILE A 422 -4.64 -0.71 -33.36
N TYR A 423 -4.63 0.61 -33.14
CA TYR A 423 -3.51 1.52 -33.28
C TYR A 423 -3.03 2.02 -31.91
N PRO A 424 -1.71 2.06 -31.66
CA PRO A 424 -1.15 2.65 -30.45
C PRO A 424 -1.13 4.18 -30.54
N ILE A 425 -1.25 4.85 -29.40
CA ILE A 425 -1.10 6.30 -29.28
C ILE A 425 0.39 6.68 -29.28
N ASP A 426 0.75 7.71 -30.04
CA ASP A 426 2.07 8.35 -30.03
C ASP A 426 2.02 9.64 -29.21
N PHE A 427 2.81 9.67 -28.13
CA PHE A 427 2.82 10.79 -27.18
C PHE A 427 3.79 11.90 -27.58
N ASN A 428 4.68 11.65 -28.55
CA ASN A 428 5.78 12.56 -28.85
C ASN A 428 5.34 13.89 -29.46
N ALA A 429 4.24 13.91 -30.21
CA ALA A 429 3.78 15.11 -30.90
C ALA A 429 2.90 16.01 -30.01
N ASP A 430 2.12 15.45 -29.10
CA ASP A 430 1.12 16.19 -28.32
C ASP A 430 0.73 15.51 -27.00
N MET A 431 1.72 15.17 -26.16
CA MET A 431 1.47 14.62 -24.82
C MET A 431 0.51 15.48 -23.99
N PRO A 432 0.62 16.83 -23.93
CA PRO A 432 -0.29 17.65 -23.13
C PRO A 432 -1.74 17.62 -23.62
N GLY A 433 -1.97 17.53 -24.94
CA GLY A 433 -3.31 17.37 -25.51
C GLY A 433 -3.93 16.04 -25.12
N ILE A 434 -3.14 14.95 -25.17
CA ILE A 434 -3.58 13.61 -24.75
C ILE A 434 -3.87 13.58 -23.24
N GLU A 435 -3.00 14.15 -22.40
CA GLU A 435 -3.22 14.24 -20.95
C GLU A 435 -4.53 14.94 -20.61
N LYS A 436 -4.80 16.08 -21.24
CA LYS A 436 -6.04 16.84 -21.03
C LYS A 436 -7.28 16.06 -21.43
N GLU A 437 -7.22 15.33 -22.55
CA GLU A 437 -8.35 14.53 -23.02
C GLU A 437 -8.60 13.29 -22.15
N VAL A 438 -7.53 12.62 -21.72
CA VAL A 438 -7.65 11.50 -20.78
C VAL A 438 -8.18 11.96 -19.42
N GLU A 439 -7.73 13.10 -18.90
CA GLU A 439 -8.30 13.69 -17.69
C GLU A 439 -9.79 14.00 -17.87
N ARG A 440 -10.20 14.53 -19.03
CA ARG A 440 -11.62 14.78 -19.34
C ARG A 440 -12.44 13.49 -19.32
N ILE A 441 -11.96 12.43 -19.98
CA ILE A 441 -12.64 11.13 -20.04
C ILE A 441 -12.77 10.50 -18.66
N MET A 442 -11.70 10.47 -17.86
CA MET A 442 -11.76 9.91 -16.51
C MET A 442 -12.76 10.67 -15.62
N ASN A 443 -12.78 12.01 -15.68
CA ASN A 443 -13.75 12.82 -14.94
C ASN A 443 -15.20 12.55 -15.39
N LEU A 444 -15.45 12.27 -16.69
CA LEU A 444 -16.77 11.89 -17.19
C LEU A 444 -17.26 10.61 -16.51
N TRP A 445 -16.42 9.57 -16.48
CA TRP A 445 -16.80 8.27 -15.91
C TRP A 445 -16.89 8.30 -14.39
N ILE A 446 -16.02 9.07 -13.72
CA ILE A 446 -16.16 9.32 -12.27
C ILE A 446 -17.50 9.99 -11.97
N ALA A 447 -17.90 10.99 -12.76
CA ALA A 447 -19.21 11.64 -12.61
C ALA A 447 -20.39 10.71 -12.91
N ALA A 448 -20.17 9.62 -13.65
CA ALA A 448 -21.17 8.59 -13.91
C ALA A 448 -21.23 7.49 -12.81
N GLY A 449 -20.31 7.50 -11.84
CA GLY A 449 -20.29 6.57 -10.72
C GLY A 449 -19.09 5.62 -10.67
N VAL A 450 -18.13 5.72 -11.59
CA VAL A 450 -16.91 4.90 -11.55
C VAL A 450 -15.98 5.38 -10.43
N THR A 451 -15.56 4.48 -9.55
CA THR A 451 -14.63 4.78 -8.46
C THR A 451 -13.21 4.26 -8.73
N ILE A 452 -13.05 3.36 -9.70
CA ILE A 452 -11.79 2.68 -9.98
C ILE A 452 -11.55 2.57 -11.49
N PHE A 453 -10.30 2.73 -11.93
CA PHE A 453 -9.89 2.41 -13.30
C PHE A 453 -8.91 1.25 -13.32
N ARG A 454 -9.25 0.18 -14.04
CA ARG A 454 -8.26 -0.85 -14.44
C ARG A 454 -7.63 -0.36 -15.74
N VAL A 455 -6.36 0.04 -15.68
CA VAL A 455 -5.65 0.61 -16.83
C VAL A 455 -4.95 -0.50 -17.59
N ASP A 456 -5.27 -0.64 -18.88
CA ASP A 456 -4.74 -1.67 -19.76
C ASP A 456 -3.32 -1.34 -20.23
N ASN A 457 -2.41 -2.30 -20.07
CA ASN A 457 -1.03 -2.24 -20.55
C ASN A 457 -0.35 -0.86 -20.34
N PRO A 458 -0.37 -0.26 -19.13
CA PRO A 458 0.15 1.09 -18.91
C PRO A 458 1.65 1.20 -19.19
N HIS A 459 2.38 0.07 -19.11
CA HIS A 459 3.80 -0.05 -19.44
C HIS A 459 4.14 0.19 -20.93
N THR A 460 3.14 0.23 -21.81
CA THR A 460 3.30 0.58 -23.24
C THR A 460 3.14 2.07 -23.51
N LYS A 461 2.84 2.87 -22.48
CA LYS A 461 2.70 4.32 -22.51
C LYS A 461 3.78 4.95 -21.61
N PRO A 462 4.17 6.22 -21.81
CA PRO A 462 5.21 6.84 -20.98
C PRO A 462 4.84 6.82 -19.49
N VAL A 463 5.77 6.44 -18.62
CA VAL A 463 5.56 6.47 -17.16
C VAL A 463 5.21 7.88 -16.68
N ARG A 464 5.86 8.91 -17.25
CA ARG A 464 5.59 10.31 -16.90
C ARG A 464 4.16 10.75 -17.24
N PHE A 465 3.62 10.28 -18.36
CA PHE A 465 2.24 10.56 -18.74
C PHE A 465 1.27 10.07 -17.64
N TRP A 466 1.43 8.84 -17.16
CA TRP A 466 0.59 8.33 -16.06
C TRP A 466 0.79 9.11 -14.76
N GLN A 467 2.02 9.52 -14.46
CA GLN A 467 2.30 10.35 -13.30
C GLN A 467 1.49 11.66 -13.31
N ASP A 468 1.44 12.31 -14.47
CA ASP A 468 0.72 13.57 -14.64
C ASP A 468 -0.79 13.39 -14.62
N VAL A 469 -1.31 12.40 -15.35
CA VAL A 469 -2.76 12.11 -15.39
C VAL A 469 -3.29 11.70 -14.03
N ILE A 470 -2.64 10.75 -13.34
CA ILE A 470 -3.09 10.28 -12.03
C ILE A 470 -3.03 11.41 -11.01
N ALA A 471 -1.96 12.23 -11.02
CA ALA A 471 -1.88 13.39 -10.14
C ALA A 471 -2.99 14.42 -10.41
N ALA A 472 -3.34 14.66 -11.68
CA ALA A 472 -4.41 15.58 -12.05
C ALA A 472 -5.79 15.08 -11.60
N VAL A 473 -6.08 13.79 -11.80
CA VAL A 473 -7.35 13.16 -11.38
C VAL A 473 -7.45 13.11 -9.86
N THR A 474 -6.44 12.57 -9.17
CA THR A 474 -6.46 12.42 -7.70
C THR A 474 -6.43 13.75 -6.95
N LYS A 475 -5.98 14.84 -7.59
CA LYS A 475 -6.14 16.19 -7.02
C LYS A 475 -7.60 16.60 -6.85
N LYS A 476 -8.50 16.14 -7.73
CA LYS A 476 -9.95 16.41 -7.69
C LYS A 476 -10.72 15.27 -7.00
N HIS A 477 -10.27 14.04 -7.25
CA HIS A 477 -10.88 12.78 -6.83
C HIS A 477 -9.85 11.90 -6.12
N PRO A 478 -9.33 12.31 -4.93
CA PRO A 478 -8.33 11.54 -4.19
C PRO A 478 -8.82 10.15 -3.74
N GLU A 479 -10.13 9.90 -3.81
CA GLU A 479 -10.77 8.60 -3.57
C GLU A 479 -10.62 7.59 -4.71
N THR A 480 -10.29 8.05 -5.92
CA THR A 480 -10.22 7.20 -7.13
C THR A 480 -9.00 6.29 -7.08
N LEU A 481 -9.21 5.01 -7.36
CA LEU A 481 -8.14 4.00 -7.40
C LEU A 481 -7.76 3.64 -8.84
N PHE A 482 -6.52 3.17 -9.02
CA PHE A 482 -5.96 2.79 -10.32
C PHE A 482 -5.25 1.45 -10.22
N LEU A 483 -5.73 0.45 -10.96
CA LEU A 483 -5.08 -0.85 -11.09
C LEU A 483 -4.24 -0.87 -12.38
N ALA A 484 -2.93 -1.06 -12.26
CA ALA A 484 -2.04 -1.24 -13.40
C ALA A 484 -2.03 -2.69 -13.89
N GLU A 485 -2.49 -2.95 -15.12
CA GLU A 485 -2.26 -4.23 -15.76
C GLU A 485 -0.89 -4.28 -16.46
N ALA A 486 0.16 -4.51 -15.68
CA ALA A 486 1.53 -4.49 -16.19
C ALA A 486 2.26 -5.83 -15.99
N PHE A 487 2.02 -6.80 -16.88
CA PHE A 487 2.83 -8.01 -16.96
C PHE A 487 4.14 -7.75 -17.73
N THR A 488 5.06 -7.04 -17.08
CA THR A 488 6.34 -6.60 -17.66
C THR A 488 7.48 -6.86 -16.68
N ARG A 489 8.69 -6.33 -16.90
CA ARG A 489 9.83 -6.50 -15.97
C ARG A 489 9.63 -5.72 -14.66
N PRO A 490 10.20 -6.18 -13.53
CA PRO A 490 9.95 -5.60 -12.20
C PRO A 490 10.19 -4.09 -12.10
N GLY A 491 11.27 -3.57 -12.71
CA GLY A 491 11.59 -2.14 -12.65
C GLY A 491 10.51 -1.23 -13.26
N MET A 492 9.83 -1.68 -14.31
CA MET A 492 8.73 -0.93 -14.91
C MET A 492 7.46 -1.03 -14.05
N MET A 493 7.17 -2.21 -13.49
CA MET A 493 6.04 -2.39 -12.57
C MET A 493 6.18 -1.48 -11.34
N ARG A 494 7.38 -1.43 -10.75
CA ARG A 494 7.69 -0.57 -9.61
C ARG A 494 7.57 0.92 -9.97
N ALA A 495 8.09 1.32 -11.13
CA ALA A 495 7.98 2.70 -11.60
C ALA A 495 6.53 3.14 -11.78
N LEU A 496 5.65 2.28 -12.32
CA LEU A 496 4.22 2.56 -12.43
C LEU A 496 3.58 2.74 -11.04
N SER A 497 3.91 1.86 -10.10
CA SER A 497 3.40 1.98 -8.73
C SER A 497 3.81 3.30 -8.06
N TYR A 498 5.09 3.71 -8.20
CA TYR A 498 5.60 4.98 -7.68
C TYR A 498 4.91 6.22 -8.24
N VAL A 499 4.44 6.18 -9.49
CA VAL A 499 3.79 7.34 -10.11
C VAL A 499 2.31 7.48 -9.79
N GLY A 500 1.74 6.56 -9.01
CA GLY A 500 0.42 6.73 -8.41
C GLY A 500 -0.58 5.59 -8.65
N PHE A 501 -0.20 4.52 -9.34
CA PHE A 501 -1.07 3.34 -9.48
C PHE A 501 -1.26 2.66 -8.13
N THR A 502 -2.48 2.70 -7.58
CA THR A 502 -2.80 2.22 -6.23
C THR A 502 -2.65 0.70 -6.11
N GLN A 503 -2.93 -0.04 -7.17
CA GLN A 503 -2.78 -1.50 -7.23
C GLN A 503 -2.05 -1.94 -8.50
N SER A 504 -1.46 -3.12 -8.46
CA SER A 504 -0.76 -3.75 -9.59
C SER A 504 -1.22 -5.17 -9.81
N HIS A 505 -1.48 -5.54 -11.07
CA HIS A 505 -1.39 -6.94 -11.47
C HIS A 505 0.03 -7.45 -11.23
N CYS A 506 0.18 -8.77 -11.08
CA CYS A 506 1.40 -9.34 -10.57
C CYS A 506 1.70 -10.72 -11.19
N TYR A 507 2.82 -11.35 -10.82
CA TYR A 507 3.24 -12.62 -11.41
C TYR A 507 2.59 -13.86 -10.80
N PHE A 508 1.61 -13.68 -9.91
CA PHE A 508 0.96 -14.77 -9.19
C PHE A 508 0.54 -15.96 -10.07
N PRO A 509 -0.10 -15.80 -11.26
CA PRO A 509 -0.49 -16.93 -12.11
C PRO A 509 0.67 -17.89 -12.46
N TRP A 510 1.89 -17.37 -12.54
CA TRP A 510 3.11 -18.10 -12.89
C TRP A 510 4.00 -18.41 -11.68
N ARG A 511 3.44 -18.40 -10.47
CA ARG A 511 4.08 -18.90 -9.25
C ARG A 511 3.23 -20.05 -8.74
N ASN A 512 3.69 -21.28 -8.92
CA ASN A 512 2.89 -22.48 -8.68
C ASN A 512 3.57 -23.49 -7.77
N THR A 513 4.90 -23.49 -7.69
CA THR A 513 5.64 -24.34 -6.75
C THR A 513 5.72 -23.71 -5.37
N LYS A 514 6.00 -24.52 -4.34
CA LYS A 514 6.23 -24.02 -2.97
C LYS A 514 7.34 -22.98 -2.92
N GLU A 515 8.51 -23.28 -3.48
CA GLU A 515 9.66 -22.36 -3.49
C GLU A 515 9.32 -21.01 -4.15
N GLU A 516 8.62 -21.05 -5.29
CA GLU A 516 8.16 -19.85 -5.98
C GLU A 516 7.19 -19.04 -5.12
N LEU A 517 6.23 -19.69 -4.49
CA LEU A 517 5.18 -19.05 -3.69
C LEU A 517 5.71 -18.51 -2.36
N GLU A 518 6.57 -19.24 -1.64
CA GLU A 518 7.18 -18.79 -0.39
C GLU A 518 7.96 -17.48 -0.62
N LYS A 519 8.81 -17.47 -1.65
CA LYS A 519 9.55 -16.26 -2.02
C LYS A 519 8.60 -15.13 -2.42
N TYR A 520 7.59 -15.43 -3.23
CA TYR A 520 6.72 -14.42 -3.79
C TYR A 520 5.76 -13.82 -2.76
N LEU A 521 5.28 -14.61 -1.80
CA LEU A 521 4.46 -14.12 -0.68
C LEU A 521 5.23 -13.07 0.14
N LEU A 522 6.50 -13.35 0.46
CA LEU A 522 7.35 -12.40 1.19
C LEU A 522 7.71 -11.16 0.36
N GLU A 523 7.95 -11.32 -0.95
CA GLU A 523 8.19 -10.18 -1.85
C GLU A 523 6.97 -9.25 -1.94
N THR A 524 5.76 -9.81 -1.97
CA THR A 524 4.52 -9.05 -2.18
C THR A 524 3.86 -8.56 -0.90
N ASN A 525 4.18 -9.16 0.25
CA ASN A 525 3.63 -8.82 1.56
C ASN A 525 4.72 -8.44 2.60
N GLY A 526 5.84 -7.86 2.14
CA GLY A 526 6.91 -7.33 2.98
C GLY A 526 7.07 -5.81 2.86
N ASP A 527 8.30 -5.30 3.00
CA ASP A 527 8.62 -3.87 2.86
C ASP A 527 8.24 -3.30 1.48
N ASP A 528 8.33 -4.14 0.44
CA ASP A 528 7.94 -3.81 -0.92
C ASP A 528 6.43 -3.50 -1.04
N GLY A 529 5.62 -3.98 -0.08
CA GLY A 529 4.19 -3.70 0.04
C GLY A 529 3.89 -2.22 0.20
N TYR A 530 4.75 -1.44 0.87
CA TYR A 530 4.55 0.01 1.07
C TYR A 530 4.57 0.78 -0.26
N TYR A 531 5.10 0.16 -1.31
CA TYR A 531 5.30 0.81 -2.60
C TYR A 531 4.65 0.06 -3.76
N GLN A 532 4.13 -1.16 -3.58
CA GLN A 532 3.43 -1.92 -4.61
C GLN A 532 2.42 -2.91 -4.00
N HIS A 533 1.13 -2.58 -4.10
CA HIS A 533 0.04 -3.45 -3.68
C HIS A 533 -0.31 -4.43 -4.80
N ASN A 534 0.13 -5.68 -4.65
CA ASN A 534 -0.06 -6.71 -5.66
C ASN A 534 -1.44 -7.36 -5.52
N THR A 535 -2.24 -7.35 -6.60
CA THR A 535 -3.54 -8.01 -6.64
C THR A 535 -3.42 -9.39 -7.27
N PHE A 536 -3.83 -10.43 -6.54
CA PHE A 536 -3.67 -11.82 -6.95
C PHE A 536 -4.86 -12.28 -7.79
N TRP A 537 -4.63 -12.51 -9.08
CA TRP A 537 -5.60 -13.07 -10.02
C TRP A 537 -5.14 -14.45 -10.45
N PRO A 538 -5.87 -15.55 -10.15
CA PRO A 538 -5.56 -16.88 -10.66
C PRO A 538 -5.63 -16.97 -12.18
N THR A 539 -6.63 -16.31 -12.77
CA THR A 539 -6.90 -16.28 -14.20
C THR A 539 -7.37 -14.90 -14.61
N THR A 540 -7.21 -14.60 -15.89
CA THR A 540 -7.80 -13.43 -16.57
C THR A 540 -8.27 -13.89 -17.96
N PRO A 541 -8.99 -13.04 -18.74
CA PRO A 541 -9.32 -13.38 -20.13
C PRO A 541 -8.08 -13.66 -21.01
N ASP A 542 -6.88 -13.25 -20.57
CA ASP A 542 -5.61 -13.43 -21.25
C ASP A 542 -4.70 -14.50 -20.61
N ILE A 543 -5.08 -15.02 -19.44
CA ILE A 543 -4.23 -15.87 -18.62
C ILE A 543 -5.04 -17.06 -18.09
N LEU A 544 -4.72 -18.24 -18.59
CA LEU A 544 -5.09 -19.55 -18.10
C LEU A 544 -3.82 -20.39 -18.12
N THR A 545 -3.13 -20.52 -16.99
CA THR A 545 -1.86 -21.25 -16.92
C THR A 545 -2.07 -22.76 -16.94
N ASP A 546 -1.00 -23.48 -17.28
CA ASP A 546 -0.99 -24.95 -17.32
C ASP A 546 -1.44 -25.58 -16.00
N TYR A 547 -1.09 -24.96 -14.87
CA TYR A 547 -1.52 -25.40 -13.55
C TYR A 547 -3.06 -25.49 -13.45
N VAL A 548 -3.77 -24.42 -13.82
CA VAL A 548 -5.24 -24.36 -13.74
C VAL A 548 -5.89 -25.28 -14.78
N ARG A 549 -5.29 -25.37 -15.98
CA ARG A 549 -5.71 -26.29 -17.05
C ARG A 549 -5.68 -27.75 -16.58
N ASP A 550 -4.56 -28.18 -16.00
CA ASP A 550 -4.29 -29.60 -15.77
C ASP A 550 -4.89 -30.15 -14.47
N ASN A 551 -5.20 -29.29 -13.50
CA ASN A 551 -5.63 -29.71 -12.16
C ASN A 551 -7.15 -29.61 -11.92
N GLY A 552 -7.95 -29.23 -12.92
CA GLY A 552 -9.42 -29.22 -12.84
C GLY A 552 -9.97 -28.49 -11.60
N VAL A 553 -10.99 -29.06 -10.94
CA VAL A 553 -11.62 -28.48 -9.73
C VAL A 553 -10.60 -28.22 -8.62
N ALA A 554 -9.71 -29.18 -8.35
CA ALA A 554 -8.69 -29.04 -7.31
C ALA A 554 -7.75 -27.86 -7.60
N GLY A 555 -7.31 -27.71 -8.85
CA GLY A 555 -6.50 -26.57 -9.27
C GLY A 555 -7.19 -25.22 -9.04
N HIS A 556 -8.48 -25.11 -9.38
CA HIS A 556 -9.25 -23.88 -9.15
C HIS A 556 -9.37 -23.60 -7.66
N ALA A 557 -9.68 -24.60 -6.86
CA ALA A 557 -9.79 -24.46 -5.42
C ALA A 557 -8.47 -24.02 -4.78
N VAL A 558 -7.34 -24.68 -5.12
CA VAL A 558 -6.00 -24.31 -4.64
C VAL A 558 -5.66 -22.88 -5.00
N ARG A 559 -5.84 -22.48 -6.27
CA ARG A 559 -5.50 -21.11 -6.69
C ARG A 559 -6.41 -20.06 -6.08
N ALA A 560 -7.69 -20.37 -5.85
CA ALA A 560 -8.60 -19.48 -5.13
C ALA A 560 -8.15 -19.24 -3.69
N VAL A 561 -7.82 -20.31 -2.95
CA VAL A 561 -7.31 -20.21 -1.56
C VAL A 561 -6.02 -19.39 -1.53
N LEU A 562 -5.05 -19.71 -2.39
CA LEU A 562 -3.77 -18.99 -2.46
C LEU A 562 -3.95 -17.51 -2.81
N ALA A 563 -4.85 -17.17 -3.73
CA ALA A 563 -5.10 -15.78 -4.10
C ALA A 563 -5.79 -15.02 -2.97
N ALA A 564 -6.90 -15.57 -2.48
CA ALA A 564 -7.75 -14.94 -1.48
C ALA A 564 -7.06 -14.79 -0.13
N MET A 565 -6.23 -15.77 0.28
CA MET A 565 -5.52 -15.72 1.55
C MET A 565 -4.11 -15.14 1.41
N GLY A 566 -3.49 -15.20 0.23
CA GLY A 566 -2.11 -14.76 0.01
C GLY A 566 -1.94 -13.25 -0.17
N SER A 567 -3.01 -12.52 -0.53
CA SER A 567 -2.98 -11.07 -0.70
C SER A 567 -4.22 -10.38 -0.11
N PRO A 568 -4.10 -9.17 0.45
CA PRO A 568 -5.25 -8.32 0.79
C PRO A 568 -6.12 -7.98 -0.43
N SER A 569 -5.55 -7.96 -1.65
CA SER A 569 -6.30 -7.74 -2.90
C SER A 569 -6.24 -8.97 -3.79
N TRP A 570 -7.40 -9.50 -4.20
CA TRP A 570 -7.47 -10.65 -5.12
C TRP A 570 -8.66 -10.54 -6.07
N GLY A 571 -8.68 -11.32 -7.16
CA GLY A 571 -9.78 -11.28 -8.11
C GLY A 571 -9.93 -12.53 -8.96
N ILE A 572 -11.11 -12.68 -9.57
CA ILE A 572 -11.41 -13.72 -10.56
C ILE A 572 -12.09 -13.15 -11.80
N TYR A 573 -11.87 -13.84 -12.92
CA TYR A 573 -12.64 -13.65 -14.15
C TYR A 573 -13.74 -14.71 -14.24
N ASN A 574 -14.96 -14.26 -14.56
CA ASN A 574 -16.16 -15.09 -14.57
C ASN A 574 -16.04 -16.31 -15.51
N GLY A 575 -16.59 -17.43 -15.07
CA GLY A 575 -16.33 -18.75 -15.66
C GLY A 575 -15.27 -19.55 -14.89
N PHE A 576 -14.55 -18.93 -13.95
CA PHE A 576 -13.73 -19.63 -12.97
C PHE A 576 -14.58 -20.58 -12.10
N GLU A 577 -15.78 -20.13 -11.73
CA GLU A 577 -16.80 -20.88 -10.99
C GLU A 577 -17.26 -22.13 -11.74
N LEU A 578 -17.21 -22.08 -13.07
CA LEU A 578 -17.65 -23.13 -13.99
C LEU A 578 -16.50 -24.04 -14.45
N ILE A 579 -15.28 -23.86 -13.91
CA ILE A 579 -14.08 -24.62 -14.30
C ILE A 579 -13.80 -24.46 -15.81
N GLU A 580 -13.96 -23.24 -16.36
CA GLU A 580 -13.60 -22.96 -17.75
C GLU A 580 -12.07 -22.99 -17.94
N ASN A 581 -11.51 -24.19 -18.15
CA ASN A 581 -10.08 -24.45 -18.04
C ASN A 581 -9.44 -25.02 -19.31
N ARG A 582 -10.07 -24.82 -20.47
CA ARG A 582 -9.52 -25.24 -21.75
C ARG A 582 -8.70 -24.13 -22.39
N GLN A 583 -7.40 -24.34 -22.53
CA GLN A 583 -6.53 -23.43 -23.26
C GLN A 583 -6.76 -23.53 -24.77
N ARG A 584 -6.58 -22.40 -25.45
CA ARG A 584 -6.36 -22.37 -26.89
C ARG A 584 -5.01 -23.02 -27.21
N PRO A 585 -4.91 -23.92 -28.19
CA PRO A 585 -3.66 -24.61 -28.50
C PRO A 585 -2.48 -23.64 -28.73
N GLY A 586 -1.43 -23.78 -27.92
CA GLY A 586 -0.20 -22.96 -28.01
C GLY A 586 -0.26 -21.60 -27.30
N PHE A 587 -1.33 -21.29 -26.56
CA PHE A 587 -1.50 -20.03 -25.85
C PHE A 587 -2.02 -20.26 -24.43
N GLU A 588 -1.61 -19.41 -23.49
CA GLU A 588 -2.15 -19.38 -22.12
C GLU A 588 -3.45 -18.55 -22.04
N GLU A 589 -4.33 -18.63 -23.04
CA GLU A 589 -5.65 -18.01 -23.03
C GLU A 589 -6.74 -19.08 -23.23
N GLN A 590 -7.97 -18.82 -22.78
CA GLN A 590 -9.06 -19.78 -23.01
C GLN A 590 -9.32 -19.98 -24.51
N ILE A 591 -9.69 -21.21 -24.89
CA ILE A 591 -10.34 -21.48 -26.18
C ILE A 591 -11.76 -20.89 -26.15
N ASP A 592 -12.25 -20.49 -27.32
CA ASP A 592 -13.54 -19.82 -27.48
C ASP A 592 -13.65 -18.60 -26.56
N ASN A 593 -12.60 -17.78 -26.59
CA ASN A 593 -12.36 -16.69 -25.66
C ASN A 593 -13.44 -15.61 -25.75
N GLU A 594 -14.02 -15.24 -24.60
CA GLU A 594 -15.09 -14.24 -24.46
C GLU A 594 -14.69 -12.84 -24.96
N LYS A 595 -13.39 -12.55 -25.11
CA LYS A 595 -12.94 -11.34 -25.82
C LYS A 595 -13.44 -11.28 -27.26
N TYR A 596 -13.62 -12.40 -27.94
CA TYR A 596 -13.96 -12.42 -29.37
C TYR A 596 -15.34 -13.00 -29.67
N GLU A 597 -16.07 -13.47 -28.65
CA GLU A 597 -17.43 -13.97 -28.79
C GLU A 597 -18.29 -13.66 -27.56
N VAL A 598 -19.61 -13.75 -27.72
CA VAL A 598 -20.55 -13.68 -26.61
C VAL A 598 -20.69 -15.08 -26.02
N LYS A 599 -20.50 -15.23 -24.70
CA LYS A 599 -20.65 -16.52 -24.02
C LYS A 599 -22.02 -16.63 -23.37
N VAL A 600 -22.77 -17.67 -23.71
CA VAL A 600 -23.98 -18.07 -22.99
C VAL A 600 -23.55 -19.09 -21.92
N ARG A 601 -23.72 -18.73 -20.65
CA ARG A 601 -23.39 -19.59 -19.50
C ARG A 601 -24.66 -20.05 -18.80
N ASP A 602 -24.72 -21.33 -18.46
CA ASP A 602 -25.72 -21.84 -17.54
C ASP A 602 -25.16 -21.75 -16.12
N TRP A 603 -25.54 -20.72 -15.38
CA TRP A 603 -25.02 -20.49 -14.04
C TRP A 603 -25.47 -21.55 -13.03
N ALA A 604 -26.53 -22.32 -13.31
CA ALA A 604 -26.92 -23.43 -12.45
C ALA A 604 -25.89 -24.57 -12.46
N ASP A 605 -25.01 -24.62 -13.46
CA ASP A 605 -23.93 -25.60 -13.53
C ASP A 605 -22.80 -25.35 -12.52
N ALA A 606 -22.68 -24.13 -11.99
CA ALA A 606 -21.66 -23.78 -11.00
C ALA A 606 -21.78 -24.62 -9.71
N ASP A 607 -23.01 -24.95 -9.31
CA ASP A 607 -23.30 -25.76 -8.13
C ASP A 607 -22.66 -27.16 -8.19
N LYS A 608 -22.36 -27.67 -9.39
CA LYS A 608 -21.76 -29.00 -9.60
C LYS A 608 -20.31 -29.08 -9.10
N TYR A 609 -19.61 -27.95 -9.01
CA TYR A 609 -18.17 -27.91 -8.75
C TYR A 609 -17.81 -27.48 -7.34
N GLY A 610 -18.73 -26.83 -6.61
CA GLY A 610 -18.49 -26.30 -5.26
C GLY A 610 -17.55 -25.09 -5.21
N ILE A 611 -17.10 -24.56 -6.36
CA ILE A 611 -16.20 -23.41 -6.41
C ILE A 611 -16.92 -22.14 -5.95
N THR A 612 -18.17 -21.90 -6.37
CA THR A 612 -18.96 -20.74 -5.90
C THR A 612 -19.07 -20.72 -4.38
N GLU A 613 -19.32 -21.87 -3.75
CA GLU A 613 -19.37 -22.00 -2.29
C GLU A 613 -18.02 -21.70 -1.63
N LEU A 614 -16.92 -22.19 -2.22
CA LEU A 614 -15.57 -21.90 -1.76
C LEU A 614 -15.24 -20.40 -1.88
N LEU A 615 -15.50 -19.77 -3.03
CA LEU A 615 -15.27 -18.33 -3.24
C LEU A 615 -16.05 -17.50 -2.22
N THR A 616 -17.32 -17.84 -2.01
CA THR A 616 -18.19 -17.21 -1.01
C THR A 616 -17.60 -17.36 0.39
N SER A 617 -17.13 -18.56 0.74
CA SER A 617 -16.52 -18.86 2.04
C SER A 617 -15.20 -18.10 2.23
N LEU A 618 -14.34 -18.04 1.22
CA LEU A 618 -13.08 -17.28 1.27
C LEU A 618 -13.33 -15.78 1.47
N ASN A 619 -14.29 -15.22 0.73
CA ASN A 619 -14.67 -13.81 0.90
C ASN A 619 -15.34 -13.56 2.26
N ARG A 620 -16.12 -14.51 2.80
CA ARG A 620 -16.65 -14.43 4.16
C ARG A 620 -15.53 -14.40 5.19
N ILE A 621 -14.60 -15.35 5.14
CA ILE A 621 -13.45 -15.45 6.05
C ILE A 621 -12.65 -14.14 6.03
N ARG A 622 -12.35 -13.60 4.84
CA ARG A 622 -11.65 -12.33 4.71
C ARG A 622 -12.35 -11.18 5.41
N ARG A 623 -13.69 -11.11 5.34
CA ARG A 623 -14.48 -10.06 6.01
C ARG A 623 -14.55 -10.26 7.52
N GLU A 624 -14.70 -11.50 7.98
CA GLU A 624 -14.77 -11.85 9.40
C GLU A 624 -13.43 -11.63 10.11
N HIS A 625 -12.32 -11.79 9.38
CA HIS A 625 -10.95 -11.61 9.86
C HIS A 625 -10.23 -10.44 9.18
N VAL A 626 -10.91 -9.31 8.96
CA VAL A 626 -10.36 -8.17 8.19
C VAL A 626 -9.02 -7.66 8.75
N GLU A 627 -8.86 -7.69 10.08
CA GLU A 627 -7.64 -7.29 10.78
C GLU A 627 -6.44 -8.20 10.45
N ALA A 628 -6.65 -9.41 9.91
CA ALA A 628 -5.58 -10.29 9.42
C ALA A 628 -5.04 -9.87 8.05
N PHE A 629 -5.66 -8.92 7.34
CA PHE A 629 -5.31 -8.62 5.95
C PHE A 629 -4.65 -7.25 5.79
N SER A 630 -3.33 -7.21 5.98
CA SER A 630 -2.44 -6.13 5.55
C SER A 630 -1.37 -6.67 4.60
N TYR A 631 -0.71 -5.79 3.84
CA TYR A 631 0.46 -6.16 3.04
C TYR A 631 1.72 -6.33 3.87
N HIS A 632 1.65 -6.25 5.21
CA HIS A 632 2.84 -6.22 6.08
C HIS A 632 2.86 -7.31 7.16
N ASN A 633 1.97 -8.29 7.07
CA ASN A 633 1.68 -9.19 8.18
C ASN A 633 1.72 -10.68 7.82
N VAL A 634 2.46 -11.04 6.76
CA VAL A 634 2.61 -12.43 6.29
C VAL A 634 3.95 -13.02 6.71
N SER A 635 3.92 -14.23 7.27
CA SER A 635 5.10 -15.05 7.54
C SER A 635 4.94 -16.43 6.90
N VAL A 636 5.99 -16.93 6.24
CA VAL A 636 6.03 -18.31 5.72
C VAL A 636 6.37 -19.26 6.87
N LEU A 637 5.61 -20.34 7.01
CA LEU A 637 5.82 -21.35 8.05
C LEU A 637 6.59 -22.54 7.48
N PRO A 638 7.60 -23.08 8.18
CA PRO A 638 8.28 -24.27 7.73
C PRO A 638 7.32 -25.46 7.62
N SER A 639 7.39 -26.15 6.48
CA SER A 639 6.69 -27.41 6.25
C SER A 639 7.64 -28.44 5.63
N SER A 640 7.52 -29.70 6.04
CA SER A 640 8.47 -30.77 5.67
C SER A 640 8.27 -31.35 4.27
N ASP A 641 7.17 -31.04 3.58
CA ASP A 641 6.83 -31.58 2.26
C ASP A 641 6.93 -30.48 1.17
N PRO A 642 7.49 -30.77 -0.02
CA PRO A 642 7.65 -29.77 -1.08
C PRO A 642 6.33 -29.36 -1.77
N ASN A 643 5.24 -30.10 -1.60
CA ASN A 643 3.92 -29.78 -2.15
C ASN A 643 2.98 -29.15 -1.11
N ILE A 644 3.35 -29.09 0.16
CA ILE A 644 2.59 -28.39 1.19
C ILE A 644 3.19 -27.02 1.45
N LEU A 645 2.46 -25.96 1.09
CA LEU A 645 2.79 -24.58 1.48
C LEU A 645 2.05 -24.24 2.77
N ALA A 646 2.73 -23.57 3.71
CA ALA A 646 2.09 -23.00 4.88
C ALA A 646 2.54 -21.56 5.12
N PHE A 647 1.61 -20.67 5.45
CA PHE A 647 1.90 -19.30 5.83
C PHE A 647 0.89 -18.80 6.86
N ALA A 648 1.29 -17.82 7.65
CA ALA A 648 0.45 -17.16 8.63
C ALA A 648 0.24 -15.69 8.26
N ARG A 649 -0.97 -15.19 8.52
CA ARG A 649 -1.31 -13.78 8.60
C ARG A 649 -1.53 -13.42 10.05
N HIS A 650 -0.75 -12.50 10.60
CA HIS A 650 -0.80 -12.18 12.01
C HIS A 650 -0.75 -10.69 12.29
N THR A 651 -1.75 -10.21 13.02
CA THR A 651 -1.81 -8.83 13.48
C THR A 651 -1.84 -8.84 15.02
N PRO A 652 -0.83 -8.26 15.69
CA PRO A 652 -0.75 -8.32 17.14
C PRO A 652 -1.82 -7.44 17.82
N ALA A 653 -2.05 -7.69 19.10
CA ALA A 653 -3.19 -7.20 19.87
C ALA A 653 -3.33 -5.68 19.87
N GLU A 654 -2.19 -4.99 19.93
CA GLU A 654 -2.05 -3.54 19.93
C GLU A 654 -2.45 -2.89 18.60
N LEU A 655 -2.55 -3.68 17.52
CA LEU A 655 -2.89 -3.21 16.17
C LEU A 655 -4.33 -3.50 15.77
N THR A 656 -5.03 -4.35 16.51
CA THR A 656 -6.43 -4.66 16.21
C THR A 656 -7.37 -3.73 16.96
N SER A 657 -8.56 -3.50 16.39
CA SER A 657 -9.63 -2.75 17.05
C SER A 657 -10.17 -3.44 18.32
N THR A 658 -9.96 -4.74 18.48
CA THR A 658 -10.47 -5.53 19.61
C THR A 658 -9.52 -5.59 20.80
N GLY A 659 -8.25 -5.17 20.63
CA GLY A 659 -7.20 -5.37 21.63
C GLY A 659 -6.81 -6.85 21.80
N LYS A 660 -7.23 -7.72 20.88
CA LYS A 660 -6.84 -9.12 20.79
C LYS A 660 -6.10 -9.36 19.48
N PRO A 661 -5.01 -10.13 19.50
CA PRO A 661 -4.30 -10.46 18.27
C PRO A 661 -5.17 -11.32 17.35
N GLU A 662 -5.07 -11.08 16.05
CA GLU A 662 -5.78 -11.81 15.00
C GLU A 662 -4.76 -12.66 14.22
N THR A 663 -5.03 -13.96 14.06
CA THR A 663 -4.11 -14.88 13.37
C THR A 663 -4.85 -15.90 12.53
N LEU A 664 -4.56 -15.91 11.23
CA LEU A 664 -4.93 -16.97 10.29
C LEU A 664 -3.69 -17.76 9.87
N ILE A 665 -3.76 -19.09 9.90
CA ILE A 665 -2.75 -20.00 9.35
C ILE A 665 -3.36 -20.73 8.16
N VAL A 666 -2.70 -20.65 7.02
CA VAL A 666 -3.16 -21.22 5.77
C VAL A 666 -2.21 -22.33 5.38
N VAL A 667 -2.74 -23.54 5.15
CA VAL A 667 -1.97 -24.72 4.74
C VAL A 667 -2.58 -25.26 3.48
N VAL A 668 -1.82 -25.37 2.39
CA VAL A 668 -2.35 -25.71 1.06
C VAL A 668 -1.56 -26.84 0.45
N ASN A 669 -2.26 -27.85 -0.08
CA ASN A 669 -1.67 -28.85 -0.97
C ASN A 669 -1.64 -28.31 -2.40
N LEU A 670 -0.44 -28.12 -2.93
CA LEU A 670 -0.20 -27.58 -4.27
C LEU A 670 -0.36 -28.64 -5.38
N ASP A 671 -0.39 -29.92 -5.05
CA ASP A 671 -0.61 -31.01 -6.01
C ASP A 671 -2.11 -31.29 -6.14
N GLY A 672 -2.68 -31.09 -7.33
CA GLY A 672 -4.11 -31.32 -7.58
C GLY A 672 -4.50 -32.79 -7.82
N HIS A 673 -3.55 -33.73 -7.74
CA HIS A 673 -3.78 -35.14 -8.04
C HIS A 673 -3.53 -36.08 -6.86
N ASN A 674 -2.57 -35.77 -5.98
CA ASN A 674 -2.17 -36.68 -4.91
C ASN A 674 -2.42 -36.08 -3.51
N ALA A 675 -2.68 -36.96 -2.55
CA ALA A 675 -2.68 -36.58 -1.14
C ALA A 675 -1.24 -36.41 -0.64
N HIS A 676 -1.03 -35.38 0.16
CA HIS A 676 0.27 -35.06 0.76
C HIS A 676 0.14 -34.89 2.27
N GLN A 677 1.21 -35.23 2.98
CA GLN A 677 1.31 -35.14 4.43
C GLN A 677 2.52 -34.30 4.80
N SER A 678 2.39 -33.47 5.83
CA SER A 678 3.49 -32.62 6.27
C SER A 678 3.44 -32.37 7.76
N VAL A 679 4.55 -31.91 8.31
CA VAL A 679 4.63 -31.33 9.65
C VAL A 679 4.83 -29.83 9.48
N ILE A 680 3.93 -29.03 10.05
CA ILE A 680 3.97 -27.57 10.03
C ILE A 680 4.53 -27.07 11.35
N HIS A 681 5.63 -26.32 11.27
CA HIS A 681 6.26 -25.72 12.44
C HIS A 681 5.67 -24.33 12.74
N LEU A 682 5.30 -24.10 14.00
CA LEU A 682 4.76 -22.83 14.49
C LEU A 682 5.62 -22.31 15.66
N GLU A 683 6.37 -21.24 15.42
CA GLU A 683 7.07 -20.49 16.47
C GLU A 683 6.04 -19.70 17.28
N MET A 684 5.43 -20.34 18.25
CA MET A 684 4.28 -19.81 18.99
C MET A 684 4.49 -18.41 19.62
N PRO A 685 5.65 -18.09 20.22
CA PRO A 685 5.88 -16.77 20.81
C PRO A 685 5.77 -15.63 19.79
N ASP A 686 6.15 -15.87 18.53
CA ASP A 686 6.06 -14.88 17.45
C ASP A 686 4.62 -14.47 17.14
N PHE A 687 3.66 -15.31 17.50
CA PHE A 687 2.22 -15.06 17.34
C PHE A 687 1.53 -14.72 18.67
N GLY A 688 2.29 -14.47 19.73
CA GLY A 688 1.76 -14.16 21.07
C GLY A 688 1.00 -15.33 21.69
N ILE A 689 1.48 -16.56 21.49
CA ILE A 689 0.92 -17.79 22.05
C ILE A 689 1.91 -18.35 23.07
N ASP A 690 1.42 -18.70 24.26
CA ASP A 690 2.25 -19.34 25.29
C ASP A 690 2.45 -20.83 24.92
N PRO A 691 3.70 -21.28 24.65
CA PRO A 691 3.98 -22.65 24.27
C PRO A 691 3.53 -23.71 25.29
N LYS A 692 3.30 -23.31 26.55
CA LYS A 692 2.79 -24.20 27.59
C LYS A 692 1.37 -24.68 27.30
N TRP A 693 0.56 -23.85 26.66
CA TRP A 693 -0.87 -24.12 26.43
C TRP A 693 -1.17 -24.52 24.98
N GLY A 694 -0.26 -24.23 24.06
CA GLY A 694 -0.48 -24.46 22.63
C GLY A 694 -1.50 -23.51 22.04
N ALA A 695 -1.90 -23.77 20.79
CA ALA A 695 -2.92 -23.01 20.08
C ALA A 695 -4.19 -23.85 19.90
N HIS A 696 -5.36 -23.29 20.22
CA HIS A 696 -6.63 -23.84 19.77
C HIS A 696 -6.96 -23.22 18.41
N VAL A 697 -7.09 -24.04 17.37
CA VAL A 697 -7.31 -23.54 16.01
C VAL A 697 -8.59 -24.11 15.42
N ARG A 698 -9.34 -23.28 14.70
CA ARG A 698 -10.57 -23.63 14.00
C ARG A 698 -10.36 -23.49 12.51
N ASP A 699 -10.65 -24.53 11.74
CA ASP A 699 -10.65 -24.46 10.27
C ASP A 699 -11.92 -23.79 9.77
N GLU A 700 -11.79 -22.56 9.29
CA GLU A 700 -12.93 -21.73 8.87
C GLU A 700 -13.60 -22.23 7.58
N LEU A 701 -12.94 -23.13 6.83
CA LEU A 701 -13.56 -23.80 5.68
C LEU A 701 -14.48 -24.95 6.10
N THR A 702 -14.13 -25.68 7.17
CA THR A 702 -14.82 -26.94 7.54
C THR A 702 -15.51 -26.91 8.90
N GLY A 703 -15.23 -25.89 9.72
CA GLY A 703 -15.69 -25.75 11.10
C GLY A 703 -15.04 -26.71 12.10
N ARG A 704 -14.04 -27.51 11.68
CA ARG A 704 -13.32 -28.46 12.55
C ARG A 704 -12.37 -27.71 13.49
N ASP A 705 -12.28 -28.18 14.73
CA ASP A 705 -11.38 -27.63 15.73
C ASP A 705 -10.18 -28.58 15.97
N PHE A 706 -9.00 -28.00 16.20
CA PHE A 706 -7.75 -28.72 16.46
C PHE A 706 -6.97 -28.07 17.62
N ALA A 707 -6.10 -28.85 18.24
CA ALA A 707 -5.10 -28.36 19.19
C ALA A 707 -3.72 -28.47 18.54
N TRP A 708 -3.03 -27.34 18.42
CA TRP A 708 -1.73 -27.21 17.76
C TRP A 708 -0.60 -26.98 18.77
N GLY A 709 0.49 -27.73 18.55
CA GLY A 709 1.76 -27.66 19.25
C GLY A 709 2.82 -26.95 18.39
N TRP A 710 4.10 -27.15 18.73
CA TRP A 710 5.22 -26.65 17.94
C TRP A 710 5.23 -27.21 16.52
N ASP A 711 4.97 -28.52 16.42
CA ASP A 711 5.05 -29.29 15.18
C ASP A 711 3.72 -30.01 14.94
N ASN A 712 3.05 -29.67 13.85
CA ASN A 712 1.64 -30.02 13.62
C ASN A 712 1.51 -30.89 12.37
N PHE A 713 1.10 -32.14 12.56
CA PHE A 713 0.85 -33.05 11.43
C PHE A 713 -0.42 -32.65 10.68
N VAL A 714 -0.32 -32.55 9.36
CA VAL A 714 -1.42 -32.30 8.44
C VAL A 714 -1.45 -33.34 7.32
N SER A 715 -2.65 -33.64 6.82
CA SER A 715 -2.87 -34.55 5.69
C SER A 715 -3.95 -33.98 4.80
N LEU A 716 -3.59 -33.52 3.60
CA LEU A 716 -4.49 -32.87 2.65
C LEU A 716 -4.61 -33.72 1.39
N ALA A 717 -5.82 -33.82 0.86
CA ALA A 717 -6.13 -34.64 -0.31
C ALA A 717 -7.03 -33.86 -1.28
N PRO A 718 -6.68 -33.75 -2.58
CA PRO A 718 -7.39 -32.89 -3.52
C PRO A 718 -8.88 -33.17 -3.71
N TRP A 719 -9.32 -34.41 -3.44
CA TRP A 719 -10.72 -34.84 -3.51
C TRP A 719 -11.51 -34.67 -2.19
N ALA A 720 -10.86 -34.20 -1.13
CA ALA A 720 -11.47 -33.97 0.17
C ALA A 720 -11.21 -32.53 0.65
N ASP A 721 -9.98 -32.25 1.05
CA ASP A 721 -9.53 -30.95 1.57
C ASP A 721 -8.28 -30.53 0.78
N VAL A 722 -8.40 -29.50 -0.08
CA VAL A 722 -7.23 -28.92 -0.78
C VAL A 722 -6.37 -28.03 0.14
N ALA A 723 -6.98 -27.51 1.20
CA ALA A 723 -6.35 -26.59 2.13
C ALA A 723 -7.05 -26.60 3.50
N HIS A 724 -6.36 -26.07 4.50
CA HIS A 724 -6.94 -25.56 5.73
C HIS A 724 -6.77 -24.03 5.80
N VAL A 725 -7.78 -23.34 6.32
CA VAL A 725 -7.70 -21.92 6.69
C VAL A 725 -8.04 -21.83 8.17
N LEU A 726 -7.01 -21.82 9.00
CA LEU A 726 -7.11 -22.01 10.44
C LEU A 726 -7.04 -20.68 11.18
N HIS A 727 -8.08 -20.34 11.93
CA HIS A 727 -8.08 -19.20 12.84
C HIS A 727 -7.65 -19.65 14.25
N ILE A 728 -6.78 -18.88 14.89
CA ILE A 728 -6.38 -19.12 16.29
C ILE A 728 -7.42 -18.53 17.24
N VAL A 729 -8.21 -19.39 17.88
CA VAL A 729 -9.31 -19.02 18.78
C VAL A 729 -8.77 -18.61 20.16
N ARG A 730 -9.17 -17.45 20.68
CA ARG A 730 -8.66 -16.87 21.95
C ARG A 730 -9.72 -16.39 22.93
#